data_AF-A0A3D3JYJ0-F1
#
_entry.id   AF-A0A3D3JYJ0-F1
#
_cell.length_a   1.000
_cell.length_b   1.000
_cell.length_c   1.000
_cell.angle_alpha   90.00
_cell.angle_beta   90.00
_cell.angle_gamma   90.00
#
_symmetry.space_group_name_H-M   'P 1'
#
loop_
_entity.id
_entity.type
_entity.pdbx_description
1 polymer ?
#
loop_
_entity_poly.entity_id
_entity_poly.type
_entity_poly.pdbx_seq_one_letter_code
_entity_poly.pdbx_strand_id
1 'polypeptide(L)'
;MPLLPQVGRRSPAMRSMVLAMYLLLSVGAVTMAYPFLLMLSMGTAGRSDYQEYRLIQRYWVSDAALFKRYLLDMIPFGRTAWTATAEVPVSVLATWFGKDSWFRPVDIREEDLQEVIGRPEEQRRAIADDMRAFIKDVCPPEFRAPLGLFDPDSPLAIHNDYYAWLENRHGSLDAVNRLYPDSAVSWQELGTLMEQYHRRPGNTPRERDWREFLESRPLERTGLFDADERVFSFILGRDIPDSYEGPRDGTGKRILSLITFDDLYAGKLGEPLKQAFMRSYAPARYIKVDTTLAADAWLAFLQEKAKDPATPLASRIPIEGGVVGLWSQFVQTTCPLAAQRLLRPEDWWRPFLQQRYKTIDALNRVYGTDYQAFDETRIPHAVFRYDCFLKEKPGLRRLYIWHNFGTVFSFVAVHGRSLWVTIVYVTLMIIGTLTVNPLAAYAMSRFRLKETHYILIFLLATMAFPGEVLMIPSFLMIKSFPLLQIILVVVFAAAFYWLARRLQRYVSLLLSATLALIITVGVVGWVVPKLVAAFDLSASVSLMNTFWALILPSLANGFGIFLLKGFFDSLPPELYEAGLIDGASEWRMFWQITMPLCKPILAVLALGAFAAAYGAFMHAFLICQDPKMWTFMVFLYEFQQLHTVPMVMASLVVAAIPTLLVFIFCQNIILRGIVIPTFK
;
A
#
# COMPACT_ATOMS: atom_id res chain seq x y z
N MET A 1 30.16 -12.04 -28.08
CA MET A 1 29.39 -12.39 -29.29
C MET A 1 30.24 -12.17 -30.54
N PRO A 2 30.19 -13.06 -31.54
CA PRO A 2 30.82 -12.86 -32.83
C PRO A 2 29.86 -12.08 -33.74
N LEU A 3 29.42 -10.88 -33.33
CA LEU A 3 28.62 -10.02 -34.20
C LEU A 3 29.47 -9.42 -35.35
N LEU A 4 30.79 -9.60 -35.31
CA LEU A 4 31.73 -8.99 -36.24
C LEU A 4 32.78 -10.00 -36.73
N PRO A 5 33.08 -10.03 -38.04
CA PRO A 5 34.15 -10.84 -38.60
C PRO A 5 35.50 -10.44 -37.98
N GLN A 6 36.37 -11.43 -37.73
CA GLN A 6 37.66 -11.25 -37.04
C GLN A 6 38.55 -10.17 -37.68
N VAL A 7 38.39 -9.94 -38.99
CA VAL A 7 39.17 -8.99 -39.81
C VAL A 7 38.84 -7.53 -39.48
N GLY A 8 37.60 -7.21 -39.10
CA GLY A 8 37.14 -5.83 -38.85
C GLY A 8 37.53 -5.27 -37.47
N ARG A 9 38.01 -6.09 -36.53
CA ARG A 9 38.32 -5.69 -35.13
C ARG A 9 39.58 -4.83 -34.98
N ARG A 10 40.39 -4.68 -36.03
CA ARG A 10 41.64 -3.89 -36.00
C ARG A 10 41.46 -2.43 -36.42
N SER A 11 40.36 -2.04 -37.09
CA SER A 11 40.20 -0.66 -37.51
C SER A 11 39.79 0.25 -36.32
N PRO A 12 40.36 1.46 -36.21
CA PRO A 12 40.03 2.38 -35.12
C PRO A 12 38.56 2.81 -35.16
N ALA A 13 37.97 2.97 -36.36
CA ALA A 13 36.55 3.29 -36.54
C ALA A 13 35.60 2.20 -36.01
N MET A 14 35.97 0.92 -36.18
CA MET A 14 35.15 -0.17 -35.65
C MET A 14 35.25 -0.27 -34.14
N ARG A 15 36.44 -0.02 -33.58
CA ARG A 15 36.65 0.01 -32.13
C ARG A 15 35.87 1.17 -31.49
N SER A 16 35.85 2.35 -32.11
CA SER A 16 35.06 3.49 -31.60
C SER A 16 33.56 3.22 -31.68
N MET A 17 33.06 2.63 -32.77
CA MET A 17 31.65 2.23 -32.90
C MET A 17 31.24 1.20 -31.83
N VAL A 18 32.05 0.17 -31.61
CA VAL A 18 31.80 -0.84 -30.57
C VAL A 18 31.85 -0.23 -29.17
N LEU A 19 32.82 0.64 -28.89
CA LEU A 19 32.90 1.38 -27.64
C LEU A 19 31.64 2.23 -27.42
N ALA A 20 31.19 2.96 -28.45
CA ALA A 20 29.98 3.77 -28.39
C ALA A 20 28.74 2.90 -28.11
N MET A 21 28.63 1.74 -28.74
CA MET A 21 27.55 0.77 -28.48
C MET A 21 27.60 0.26 -27.03
N TYR A 22 28.76 -0.11 -26.51
CA TYR A 22 28.90 -0.55 -25.11
C TYR A 22 28.61 0.57 -24.11
N LEU A 23 29.03 1.80 -24.39
CA LEU A 23 28.70 2.97 -23.57
C LEU A 23 27.18 3.19 -23.56
N LEU A 24 26.53 3.17 -24.72
CA LEU A 24 25.08 3.34 -24.82
C LEU A 24 24.31 2.23 -24.10
N LEU A 25 24.74 0.97 -24.24
CA LEU A 25 24.16 -0.16 -23.52
C LEU A 25 24.40 -0.07 -22.01
N SER A 26 25.58 0.40 -21.58
CA SER A 26 25.90 0.57 -20.16
C SER A 26 25.09 1.70 -19.54
N VAL A 27 24.94 2.83 -20.24
CA VAL A 27 24.06 3.93 -19.83
C VAL A 27 22.62 3.44 -19.73
N GLY A 28 22.12 2.71 -20.73
CA GLY A 28 20.79 2.09 -20.69
C GLY A 28 20.61 1.12 -19.52
N ALA A 29 21.62 0.33 -19.19
CA ALA A 29 21.59 -0.57 -18.04
C ALA A 29 21.55 0.21 -16.71
N VAL A 30 22.35 1.27 -16.58
CA VAL A 30 22.36 2.13 -15.37
C VAL A 30 21.03 2.86 -15.19
N THR A 31 20.44 3.41 -16.26
CA THR A 31 19.15 4.09 -16.19
C THR A 31 17.99 3.16 -15.83
N MET A 32 18.10 1.85 -16.11
CA MET A 32 17.14 0.85 -15.65
C MET A 32 17.42 0.34 -14.23
N ALA A 33 18.68 0.16 -13.87
CA ALA A 33 19.06 -0.37 -12.55
C ALA A 33 18.86 0.66 -11.42
N TYR A 34 19.15 1.94 -11.66
CA TYR A 34 19.05 2.98 -10.64
C TYR A 34 17.62 3.13 -10.07
N PRO A 35 16.55 3.23 -10.88
CA PRO A 35 15.18 3.27 -10.36
C PRO A 35 14.80 2.00 -9.58
N PHE A 36 15.27 0.82 -10.00
CA PHE A 36 15.03 -0.42 -9.26
C PHE A 36 15.72 -0.44 -7.90
N LEU A 37 16.99 -0.02 -7.82
CA LEU A 37 17.71 0.10 -6.55
C LEU A 37 17.08 1.15 -5.64
N LEU A 38 16.59 2.25 -6.23
CA LEU A 38 15.84 3.27 -5.51
C LEU A 38 14.53 2.68 -4.97
N MET A 39 13.79 1.92 -5.76
CA MET A 39 12.56 1.24 -5.35
C MET A 39 12.83 0.23 -4.23
N LEU A 40 13.92 -0.55 -4.31
CA LEU A 40 14.35 -1.47 -3.26
C LEU A 40 14.66 -0.74 -1.95
N SER A 41 15.42 0.36 -2.02
CA SER A 41 15.73 1.20 -0.87
C SER A 41 14.48 1.82 -0.26
N MET A 42 13.61 2.37 -1.11
CA MET A 42 12.34 2.98 -0.73
C MET A 42 11.36 1.96 -0.13
N GLY A 43 11.43 0.70 -0.55
CA GLY A 43 10.71 -0.41 0.07
C GLY A 43 11.06 -0.62 1.54
N THR A 44 12.21 -0.13 2.02
CA THR A 44 12.60 -0.15 3.44
C THR A 44 12.35 1.17 4.17
N ALA A 45 11.92 2.21 3.46
CA ALA A 45 11.62 3.50 4.07
C ALA A 45 10.33 3.40 4.90
N GLY A 46 10.10 4.38 5.76
CA GLY A 46 8.86 4.66 6.44
C GLY A 46 8.25 5.97 5.94
N ARG A 47 7.15 6.38 6.54
CA ARG A 47 6.43 7.61 6.17
C ARG A 47 7.27 8.88 6.42
N SER A 48 8.29 8.79 7.26
CA SER A 48 9.13 9.91 7.68
C SER A 48 10.34 10.20 6.77
N ASP A 49 10.82 9.21 6.03
CA ASP A 49 12.09 9.26 5.28
C ASP A 49 11.93 8.93 3.77
N TYR A 50 10.75 8.49 3.32
CA TYR A 50 10.53 8.14 1.90
C TYR A 50 10.75 9.32 0.93
N GLN A 51 10.50 10.56 1.35
CA GLN A 51 10.68 11.73 0.50
C GLN A 51 12.16 12.08 0.24
N GLU A 52 13.10 11.42 0.91
CA GLU A 52 14.53 11.68 0.71
C GLU A 52 15.09 11.04 -0.57
N TYR A 53 14.38 10.08 -1.19
CA TYR A 53 14.77 9.37 -2.41
C TYR A 53 16.26 8.96 -2.44
N ARG A 54 16.71 8.29 -1.37
CA ARG A 54 18.11 7.84 -1.24
C ARG A 54 18.25 6.35 -1.55
N LEU A 55 19.38 5.99 -2.16
CA LEU A 55 19.78 4.58 -2.32
C LEU A 55 20.16 3.91 -0.99
N ILE A 56 20.72 4.69 -0.07
CA ILE A 56 21.09 4.26 1.28
C ILE A 56 20.31 5.14 2.24
N GLN A 57 19.37 4.54 2.97
CA GLN A 57 18.55 5.27 3.93
C GLN A 57 19.40 5.73 5.11
N ARG A 58 19.17 6.95 5.61
CA ARG A 58 19.99 7.51 6.70
C ARG A 58 19.92 6.68 7.98
N TYR A 59 18.76 6.10 8.31
CA TYR A 59 18.59 5.27 9.50
C TYR A 59 19.41 3.97 9.47
N TRP A 60 19.87 3.53 8.28
CA TRP A 60 20.77 2.38 8.17
C TRP A 60 22.12 2.64 8.85
N VAL A 61 22.57 3.91 8.84
CA VAL A 61 23.93 4.28 9.24
C VAL A 61 23.94 5.24 10.43
N SER A 62 23.05 6.23 10.49
CA SER A 62 22.97 7.23 11.55
C SER A 62 22.03 6.78 12.68
N ASP A 63 22.51 6.81 13.91
CA ASP A 63 21.68 6.59 15.10
C ASP A 63 20.68 7.75 15.32
N ALA A 64 21.05 8.98 14.94
CA ALA A 64 20.16 10.13 15.02
C ALA A 64 19.00 10.00 14.02
N ALA A 65 19.28 9.55 12.79
CA ALA A 65 18.23 9.23 11.81
C ALA A 65 17.31 8.09 12.29
N LEU A 66 17.89 7.06 12.90
CA LEU A 66 17.12 5.94 13.45
C LEU A 66 16.23 6.39 14.61
N PHE A 67 16.74 7.24 15.50
CA PHE A 67 15.96 7.81 16.59
C PHE A 67 14.85 8.72 16.07
N LYS A 68 15.15 9.58 15.09
CA LYS A 68 14.15 10.41 14.40
C LYS A 68 12.99 9.56 13.88
N ARG A 69 13.31 8.48 13.15
CA ARG A 69 12.30 7.55 12.62
C ARG A 69 11.51 6.87 13.73
N TYR A 70 12.19 6.37 14.75
CA TYR A 70 11.57 5.76 15.94
C TYR A 70 10.55 6.68 16.61
N LEU A 71 10.91 7.95 16.80
CA LEU A 71 10.01 8.94 17.39
C LEU A 71 8.77 9.16 16.53
N LEU A 72 8.97 9.35 15.23
CA LEU A 72 7.88 9.67 14.30
C LEU A 72 6.93 8.48 14.16
N ASP A 73 7.43 7.26 14.08
CA ASP A 73 6.62 6.05 13.96
C ASP A 73 5.76 5.76 15.21
N MET A 74 6.01 6.43 16.34
CA MET A 74 5.23 6.35 17.58
C MET A 74 4.13 7.41 17.72
N ILE A 75 4.05 8.36 16.79
CA ILE A 75 3.19 9.55 16.93
C ILE A 75 1.97 9.47 16.00
N PRO A 76 0.81 9.98 16.44
CA PRO A 76 -0.37 10.13 15.60
C PRO A 76 -0.13 10.85 14.26
N PHE A 77 -0.37 10.15 13.15
CA PHE A 77 -0.49 10.73 11.81
C PHE A 77 -1.88 10.53 11.24
N GLY A 78 -2.49 11.56 10.63
CA GLY A 78 -3.77 11.41 9.94
C GLY A 78 -3.77 10.30 8.87
N ARG A 79 -4.89 9.57 8.76
CA ARG A 79 -5.13 8.55 7.73
C ARG A 79 -5.39 9.21 6.37
N THR A 80 -4.40 9.30 5.49
CA THR A 80 -4.66 9.43 4.04
C THR A 80 -3.54 8.74 3.24
N ALA A 81 -3.92 7.76 2.42
CA ALA A 81 -3.01 6.87 1.68
C ALA A 81 -2.39 7.50 0.41
N TRP A 82 -2.92 8.63 -0.10
CA TRP A 82 -2.45 9.22 -1.36
C TRP A 82 -2.39 10.76 -1.40
N THR A 83 -3.09 11.47 -0.52
CA THR A 83 -3.05 12.94 -0.43
C THR A 83 -2.06 13.38 0.63
N ALA A 84 -0.79 13.47 0.23
CA ALA A 84 0.23 14.17 0.98
C ALA A 84 0.10 15.69 0.75
N THR A 85 -0.84 16.35 1.43
CA THR A 85 -0.36 17.52 2.19
C THR A 85 0.34 16.91 3.39
N ALA A 86 1.65 16.72 3.21
CA ALA A 86 2.58 16.26 4.22
C ALA A 86 2.63 17.31 5.32
N GLU A 87 1.67 17.25 6.22
CA GLU A 87 1.60 18.10 7.38
C GLU A 87 1.38 17.13 8.53
N VAL A 88 2.42 16.94 9.34
CA VAL A 88 2.24 16.28 10.64
C VAL A 88 1.26 17.18 11.37
N PRO A 89 0.15 16.68 11.96
CA PRO A 89 -0.58 17.50 12.93
C PRO A 89 0.46 18.03 13.91
N VAL A 90 0.57 19.36 13.97
CA VAL A 90 1.54 20.02 14.82
C VAL A 90 1.15 19.67 16.25
N SER A 91 1.77 18.61 16.74
CA SER A 91 1.35 17.90 17.93
C SER A 91 2.52 17.90 18.90
N VAL A 92 2.77 16.75 19.51
CA VAL A 92 3.72 16.49 20.58
C VAL A 92 5.16 16.91 20.24
N LEU A 93 5.59 16.85 18.98
CA LEU A 93 6.97 17.20 18.63
C LEU A 93 7.20 18.70 18.46
N ALA A 94 6.16 19.48 18.12
CA ALA A 94 6.30 20.94 18.07
C ALA A 94 6.62 21.50 19.45
N THR A 95 5.89 21.03 20.47
CA THR A 95 6.13 21.41 21.87
C THR A 95 7.46 20.88 22.38
N TRP A 96 7.94 19.72 21.88
CA TRP A 96 9.26 19.18 22.24
C TRP A 96 10.43 19.90 21.56
N PHE A 97 10.25 20.43 20.34
CA PHE A 97 11.32 21.03 19.53
C PHE A 97 11.15 22.54 19.28
N GLY A 98 10.13 23.18 19.85
CA GLY A 98 9.86 24.62 19.71
C GLY A 98 9.63 25.07 18.26
N LYS A 99 8.85 24.33 17.47
CA LYS A 99 8.54 24.66 16.06
C LYS A 99 7.06 25.08 15.90
N ASP A 100 6.81 26.24 15.30
CA ASP A 100 5.46 26.88 15.29
C ASP A 100 4.70 26.81 13.97
N SER A 101 5.38 26.41 12.92
CA SER A 101 4.76 26.14 11.63
C SER A 101 4.40 24.66 11.55
N TRP A 102 3.40 24.34 10.73
CA TRP A 102 3.28 22.99 10.18
C TRP A 102 4.64 22.57 9.65
N PHE A 103 5.21 21.54 10.25
CA PHE A 103 6.49 20.97 9.85
C PHE A 103 6.24 19.56 9.37
N ARG A 104 6.90 19.21 8.27
CA ARG A 104 6.95 17.84 7.78
C ARG A 104 7.90 17.03 8.66
N PRO A 105 7.75 15.70 8.70
CA PRO A 105 8.76 14.83 9.31
C PRO A 105 10.17 15.10 8.75
N VAL A 106 10.27 15.51 7.48
CA VAL A 106 11.53 15.89 6.83
C VAL A 106 12.15 17.19 7.39
N ASP A 107 11.35 18.07 8.00
CA ASP A 107 11.81 19.36 8.53
C ASP A 107 12.49 19.22 9.90
N ILE A 108 12.28 18.10 10.63
CA ILE A 108 13.08 17.74 11.80
C ILE A 108 14.46 17.26 11.34
N ARG A 109 15.50 18.03 11.62
CA ARG A 109 16.89 17.68 11.29
C ARG A 109 17.49 16.83 12.40
N GLU A 110 18.52 16.05 12.06
CA GLU A 110 19.31 15.33 13.06
C GLU A 110 20.01 16.28 14.06
N GLU A 111 20.20 17.54 13.66
CA GLU A 111 20.71 18.63 14.49
C GLU A 111 19.73 19.02 15.60
N ASP A 112 18.42 19.05 15.31
CA ASP A 112 17.38 19.37 16.30
C ASP A 112 17.31 18.30 17.43
N LEU A 113 17.90 17.12 17.21
CA LEU A 113 17.94 16.03 18.19
C LEU A 113 19.21 16.04 19.06
N GLN A 114 20.20 16.89 18.76
CA GLN A 114 21.50 16.87 19.45
C GLN A 114 21.40 17.26 20.92
N GLU A 115 20.46 18.12 21.30
CA GLU A 115 20.22 18.48 22.69
C GLU A 115 19.84 17.26 23.54
N VAL A 116 19.07 16.35 22.96
CA VAL A 116 18.61 15.12 23.62
C VAL A 116 19.67 14.03 23.54
N ILE A 117 20.29 13.85 22.36
CA ILE A 117 21.28 12.81 22.10
C ILE A 117 22.59 13.08 22.85
N GLY A 118 23.02 14.33 22.92
CA GLY A 118 24.27 14.76 23.54
C GLY A 118 24.21 14.88 25.06
N ARG A 119 23.03 14.70 25.68
CA ARG A 119 22.88 14.78 27.13
C ARG A 119 23.67 13.66 27.82
N PRO A 120 24.45 13.97 28.89
CA PRO A 120 25.22 12.97 29.62
C PRO A 120 24.37 11.78 30.06
N GLU A 121 24.96 10.59 30.00
CA GLU A 121 24.25 9.35 30.29
C GLU A 121 23.66 9.30 31.70
N GLU A 122 24.38 9.80 32.70
CA GLU A 122 23.93 9.84 34.09
C GLU A 122 22.66 10.69 34.26
N GLN A 123 22.65 11.89 33.69
CA GLN A 123 21.49 12.80 33.73
C GLN A 123 20.29 12.19 32.99
N ARG A 124 20.54 11.64 31.80
CA ARG A 124 19.51 10.97 30.98
C ARG A 124 18.87 9.80 31.72
N ARG A 125 19.68 8.95 32.36
CA ARG A 125 19.19 7.80 33.14
C ARG A 125 18.39 8.25 34.37
N ALA A 126 18.88 9.24 35.12
CA ALA A 126 18.16 9.78 36.27
C ALA A 126 16.76 10.30 35.88
N ILE A 127 16.70 11.09 34.81
CA ILE A 127 15.43 11.57 34.24
C ILE A 127 14.53 10.41 33.83
N ALA A 128 15.06 9.41 33.15
CA ALA A 128 14.27 8.28 32.66
C ALA A 128 13.73 7.40 33.81
N ASP A 129 14.51 7.22 34.88
CA ASP A 129 14.10 6.43 36.04
C ASP A 129 13.04 7.17 36.86
N ASP A 130 13.15 8.49 37.00
CA ASP A 130 12.12 9.33 37.62
C ASP A 130 10.83 9.30 36.80
N MET A 131 10.93 9.34 35.46
CA MET A 131 9.77 9.21 34.59
C MET A 131 9.10 7.83 34.72
N ARG A 132 9.87 6.73 34.81
CA ARG A 132 9.32 5.38 35.05
C ARG A 132 8.59 5.30 36.39
N ALA A 133 9.22 5.79 37.46
CA ALA A 133 8.63 5.81 38.79
C ALA A 133 7.35 6.64 38.81
N PHE A 134 7.36 7.81 38.16
CA PHE A 134 6.19 8.65 38.04
C PHE A 134 5.04 7.97 37.29
N ILE A 135 5.28 7.45 36.09
CA ILE A 135 4.23 6.80 35.28
C ILE A 135 3.63 5.62 36.06
N LYS A 136 4.48 4.81 36.70
CA LYS A 136 4.08 3.58 37.39
C LYS A 136 3.33 3.85 38.69
N ASP A 137 3.92 4.67 39.57
CA ASP A 137 3.55 4.72 40.98
C ASP A 137 2.75 5.97 41.36
N VAL A 138 2.75 7.03 40.53
CA VAL A 138 2.18 8.34 40.88
C VAL A 138 1.10 8.80 39.90
N CYS A 139 1.36 8.70 38.60
CA CYS A 139 0.47 9.22 37.56
C CYS A 139 -0.82 8.38 37.50
N PRO A 140 -2.00 9.01 37.64
CA PRO A 140 -3.26 8.28 37.54
C PRO A 140 -3.41 7.62 36.14
N PRO A 141 -3.93 6.38 36.05
CA PRO A 141 -4.04 5.65 34.79
C PRO A 141 -4.83 6.39 33.71
N GLU A 142 -5.81 7.19 34.09
CA GLU A 142 -6.67 7.96 33.18
C GLU A 142 -5.93 9.02 32.36
N PHE A 143 -4.71 9.43 32.75
CA PHE A 143 -3.85 10.36 31.99
C PHE A 143 -2.79 9.66 31.14
N ARG A 144 -2.70 8.32 31.23
CA ARG A 144 -1.80 7.52 30.40
C ARG A 144 -2.39 7.43 28.99
N ALA A 145 -1.71 8.03 28.03
CA ALA A 145 -2.11 8.05 26.64
C ALA A 145 -1.45 6.87 25.89
N PRO A 146 -2.15 6.23 24.93
CA PRO A 146 -1.53 5.22 24.10
C PRO A 146 -0.54 5.87 23.12
N LEU A 147 0.72 5.43 23.08
CA LEU A 147 1.65 5.78 21.99
C LEU A 147 1.60 4.72 20.88
N GLY A 148 1.91 5.13 19.65
CA GLY A 148 1.86 4.28 18.45
C GLY A 148 0.50 4.24 17.77
N LEU A 149 -0.41 5.15 18.09
CA LEU A 149 -1.68 5.28 17.38
C LEU A 149 -1.40 5.87 15.99
N PHE A 150 -2.07 5.33 14.96
CA PHE A 150 -2.39 5.95 13.66
C PHE A 150 -1.55 5.67 12.40
N ASP A 151 -0.32 5.15 12.43
CA ASP A 151 0.26 4.59 11.21
C ASP A 151 0.02 3.07 11.15
N PRO A 152 -1.00 2.58 10.40
CA PRO A 152 -1.25 1.15 10.30
C PRO A 152 -0.07 0.38 9.69
N ASP A 153 0.81 1.05 8.96
CA ASP A 153 1.96 0.44 8.28
C ASP A 153 3.25 0.53 9.11
N SER A 154 3.19 1.13 10.30
CA SER A 154 4.35 1.20 11.19
C SER A 154 4.54 -0.12 11.95
N PRO A 155 5.78 -0.63 12.07
CA PRO A 155 6.05 -1.79 12.93
C PRO A 155 5.83 -1.49 14.42
N LEU A 156 5.72 -0.21 14.80
CA LEU A 156 5.51 0.22 16.18
C LEU A 156 4.06 0.57 16.48
N ALA A 157 3.15 0.26 15.54
CA ALA A 157 1.77 0.61 15.63
C ALA A 157 1.03 -0.18 16.70
N ILE A 158 0.26 0.53 17.52
CA ILE A 158 -0.42 -0.02 18.70
C ILE A 158 -1.49 -1.06 18.36
N HIS A 159 -2.06 -1.01 17.16
CA HIS A 159 -3.11 -1.95 16.76
C HIS A 159 -2.56 -3.38 16.66
N ASN A 160 -1.29 -3.55 16.23
CA ASN A 160 -0.63 -4.86 16.21
C ASN A 160 -0.50 -5.45 17.61
N ASP A 161 -0.05 -4.65 18.57
CA ASP A 161 0.04 -5.04 19.98
C ASP A 161 -1.35 -5.38 20.54
N TYR A 162 -2.36 -4.58 20.20
CA TYR A 162 -3.72 -4.75 20.69
C TYR A 162 -4.39 -6.01 20.15
N TYR A 163 -4.24 -6.29 18.86
CA TYR A 163 -4.80 -7.50 18.25
C TYR A 163 -4.12 -8.76 18.76
N ALA A 164 -2.79 -8.74 18.92
CA ALA A 164 -2.07 -9.84 19.55
C ALA A 164 -2.52 -10.06 21.00
N TRP A 165 -2.79 -8.98 21.75
CA TRP A 165 -3.34 -9.06 23.10
C TRP A 165 -4.75 -9.66 23.13
N LEU A 166 -5.63 -9.22 22.22
CA LEU A 166 -6.99 -9.76 22.09
C LEU A 166 -6.98 -11.23 21.70
N GLU A 167 -6.13 -11.63 20.77
CA GLU A 167 -5.97 -13.03 20.35
C GLU A 167 -5.47 -13.89 21.50
N ASN A 168 -4.48 -13.42 22.28
CA ASN A 168 -4.00 -14.14 23.45
C ASN A 168 -5.06 -14.27 24.56
N ARG A 169 -5.93 -13.26 24.71
CA ARG A 169 -6.96 -13.23 25.74
C ARG A 169 -8.19 -14.07 25.38
N HIS A 170 -8.68 -13.92 24.15
CA HIS A 170 -9.97 -14.47 23.69
C HIS A 170 -9.81 -15.64 22.73
N GLY A 171 -8.60 -15.93 22.24
CA GLY A 171 -8.24 -17.07 21.40
C GLY A 171 -8.46 -16.85 19.90
N SER A 172 -9.55 -16.20 19.48
CA SER A 172 -9.83 -15.96 18.06
C SER A 172 -10.67 -14.70 17.81
N LEU A 173 -10.62 -14.20 16.57
CA LEU A 173 -11.45 -13.08 16.12
C LEU A 173 -12.95 -13.40 16.25
N ASP A 174 -13.35 -14.66 16.01
CA ASP A 174 -14.75 -15.09 16.16
C ASP A 174 -15.24 -14.98 17.61
N ALA A 175 -14.37 -15.25 18.59
CA ALA A 175 -14.71 -15.07 20.00
C ALA A 175 -14.90 -13.58 20.34
N VAL A 176 -14.02 -12.72 19.81
CA VAL A 176 -14.12 -11.26 19.94
C VAL A 176 -15.41 -10.72 19.31
N ASN A 177 -15.75 -11.16 18.09
CA ASN A 177 -16.97 -10.76 17.38
C ASN A 177 -18.27 -11.18 18.10
N ARG A 178 -18.23 -12.18 19.00
CA ARG A 178 -19.39 -12.54 19.84
C ARG A 178 -19.54 -11.61 21.05
N LEU A 179 -18.45 -11.01 21.51
CA LEU A 179 -18.41 -10.10 22.66
C LEU A 179 -18.66 -8.65 22.27
N TYR A 180 -18.14 -8.27 21.11
CA TYR A 180 -18.26 -6.92 20.59
C TYR A 180 -19.52 -6.83 19.71
N PRO A 181 -20.20 -5.67 19.70
CA PRO A 181 -21.35 -5.46 18.83
C PRO A 181 -20.96 -5.38 17.34
N ASP A 182 -19.68 -5.18 17.04
CA ASP A 182 -19.14 -5.06 15.69
C ASP A 182 -18.65 -6.43 15.18
N SER A 183 -19.05 -6.83 13.98
CA SER A 183 -18.52 -8.02 13.30
C SER A 183 -17.41 -7.62 12.32
N ALA A 184 -16.20 -8.13 12.54
CA ALA A 184 -15.04 -7.92 11.68
C ALA A 184 -14.63 -9.22 10.99
N VAL A 185 -14.29 -9.16 9.70
CA VAL A 185 -13.83 -10.34 8.93
C VAL A 185 -12.33 -10.58 9.15
N SER A 186 -11.58 -9.54 9.52
CA SER A 186 -10.16 -9.61 9.86
C SER A 186 -9.82 -8.76 11.09
N TRP A 187 -8.67 -9.03 11.73
CA TRP A 187 -8.18 -8.23 12.85
C TRP A 187 -8.01 -6.76 12.46
N GLN A 188 -7.60 -6.49 11.21
CA GLN A 188 -7.39 -5.14 10.68
C GLN A 188 -8.70 -4.35 10.57
N GLU A 189 -9.83 -5.00 10.27
CA GLU A 189 -11.16 -4.36 10.19
C GLU A 189 -11.71 -3.96 11.56
N LEU A 190 -11.31 -4.67 12.62
CA LEU A 190 -11.82 -4.43 13.97
C LEU A 190 -11.52 -2.99 14.45
N GLY A 191 -10.35 -2.46 14.09
CA GLY A 191 -9.88 -1.14 14.52
C GLY A 191 -9.57 -1.04 16.01
N THR A 192 -8.84 -0.01 16.42
CA THR A 192 -8.60 0.31 17.84
C THR A 192 -9.71 1.20 18.39
N LEU A 193 -9.99 1.10 19.69
CA LEU A 193 -10.91 2.03 20.33
C LEU A 193 -10.27 3.43 20.36
N MET A 194 -10.85 4.39 19.65
CA MET A 194 -10.42 5.79 19.70
C MET A 194 -10.97 6.42 20.99
N GLU A 195 -10.09 6.72 21.94
CA GLU A 195 -10.50 7.43 23.15
C GLU A 195 -10.99 8.84 22.79
N GLN A 196 -12.24 9.12 23.13
CA GLN A 196 -12.87 10.41 22.85
C GLN A 196 -12.54 11.40 23.97
N TYR A 197 -12.00 12.56 23.61
CA TYR A 197 -11.63 13.62 24.57
C TYR A 197 -12.81 14.22 25.35
N HIS A 198 -14.04 14.04 24.85
CA HIS A 198 -15.25 14.59 25.43
C HIS A 198 -16.06 13.61 26.29
N ARG A 199 -15.60 12.36 26.49
CA ARG A 199 -16.25 11.41 27.39
C ARG A 199 -15.23 10.58 28.16
N ARG A 200 -15.66 10.00 29.29
CA ARG A 200 -14.90 8.91 29.91
C ARG A 200 -15.16 7.60 29.16
N PRO A 201 -14.16 6.70 29.07
CA PRO A 201 -14.42 5.35 28.59
C PRO A 201 -15.55 4.72 29.41
N GLY A 202 -16.56 4.17 28.73
CA GLY A 202 -17.67 3.47 29.37
C GLY A 202 -17.27 2.08 29.90
N ASN A 203 -18.28 1.26 30.17
CA ASN A 203 -18.08 -0.10 30.68
C ASN A 203 -18.43 -1.20 29.67
N THR A 204 -18.47 -0.90 28.38
CA THR A 204 -18.66 -1.91 27.33
C THR A 204 -17.52 -2.94 27.35
N PRO A 205 -17.74 -4.20 26.92
CA PRO A 205 -16.67 -5.21 26.86
C PRO A 205 -15.42 -4.70 26.14
N ARG A 206 -15.60 -4.03 25.01
CA ARG A 206 -14.51 -3.43 24.21
C ARG A 206 -13.75 -2.33 24.95
N GLU A 207 -14.43 -1.46 25.69
CA GLU A 207 -13.79 -0.40 26.48
C GLU A 207 -13.08 -0.93 27.73
N ARG A 208 -13.54 -2.05 28.30
CA ARG A 208 -12.82 -2.75 29.38
C ARG A 208 -11.55 -3.41 28.86
N ASP A 209 -11.66 -4.18 27.78
CA ASP A 209 -10.53 -4.84 27.15
C ASP A 209 -9.47 -3.82 26.69
N TRP A 210 -9.90 -2.68 26.14
CA TRP A 210 -9.00 -1.58 25.79
C TRP A 210 -8.25 -1.02 27.01
N ARG A 211 -8.95 -0.78 28.14
CA ARG A 211 -8.30 -0.29 29.37
C ARG A 211 -7.29 -1.30 29.93
N GLU A 212 -7.69 -2.57 30.04
CA GLU A 212 -6.80 -3.64 30.53
C GLU A 212 -5.58 -3.80 29.62
N PHE A 213 -5.77 -3.70 28.30
CA PHE A 213 -4.66 -3.67 27.35
C PHE A 213 -3.69 -2.53 27.66
N LEU A 214 -4.18 -1.29 27.79
CA LEU A 214 -3.33 -0.12 28.10
C LEU A 214 -2.59 -0.26 29.42
N GLU A 215 -3.20 -0.85 30.44
CA GLU A 215 -2.58 -1.12 31.74
C GLU A 215 -1.50 -2.21 31.66
N SER A 216 -1.65 -3.18 30.75
CA SER A 216 -0.68 -4.26 30.54
C SER A 216 0.53 -3.88 29.68
N ARG A 217 0.50 -2.71 29.01
CA ARG A 217 1.59 -2.29 28.13
C ARG A 217 2.87 -1.95 28.91
N PRO A 218 4.05 -2.15 28.30
CA PRO A 218 5.30 -1.64 28.85
C PRO A 218 5.22 -0.12 29.06
N LEU A 219 5.79 0.36 30.17
CA LEU A 219 5.84 1.79 30.51
C LEU A 219 6.53 2.61 29.40
N GLU A 220 7.49 2.00 28.71
CA GLU A 220 8.20 2.56 27.56
C GLU A 220 7.25 2.89 26.39
N ARG A 221 6.10 2.24 26.28
CA ARG A 221 5.07 2.47 25.25
C ARG A 221 3.89 3.31 25.74
N THR A 222 3.97 3.82 26.97
CA THR A 222 2.96 4.70 27.57
C THR A 222 3.34 6.17 27.37
N GLY A 223 2.44 6.94 26.77
CA GLY A 223 2.50 8.40 26.71
C GLY A 223 1.71 9.02 27.85
N LEU A 224 1.77 10.34 27.98
CA LEU A 224 0.95 11.09 28.93
C LEU A 224 0.14 12.13 28.16
N PHE A 225 -1.01 12.50 28.71
CA PHE A 225 -1.77 13.64 28.24
C PHE A 225 -0.92 14.92 28.32
N ASP A 226 -0.75 15.61 27.20
CA ASP A 226 -0.01 16.86 27.12
C ASP A 226 -1.01 18.02 26.92
N ALA A 227 -1.15 18.88 27.94
CA ALA A 227 -2.05 20.02 27.87
C ALA A 227 -1.49 21.15 26.98
N ASP A 228 -0.17 21.25 26.85
CA ASP A 228 0.48 22.25 26.01
C ASP A 228 0.24 21.92 24.52
N GLU A 229 0.22 20.64 24.16
CA GLU A 229 -0.20 20.18 22.81
C GLU A 229 -1.62 20.62 22.47
N ARG A 230 -2.53 20.59 23.46
CA ARG A 230 -3.91 21.08 23.30
C ARG A 230 -3.97 22.58 23.11
N VAL A 231 -3.21 23.32 23.90
CA VAL A 231 -3.16 24.78 23.77
C VAL A 231 -2.59 25.18 22.43
N PHE A 232 -1.49 24.55 22.03
CA PHE A 232 -0.88 24.75 20.73
C PHE A 232 -1.89 24.51 19.59
N SER A 233 -2.58 23.37 19.61
CA SER A 233 -3.58 23.03 18.59
C SER A 233 -4.79 23.97 18.58
N PHE A 234 -5.12 24.58 19.73
CA PHE A 234 -6.19 25.57 19.85
C PHE A 234 -5.82 26.94 19.29
N ILE A 235 -4.60 27.40 19.54
CA ILE A 235 -4.12 28.73 19.11
C ILE A 235 -3.64 28.75 17.67
N LEU A 236 -3.41 27.58 17.07
CA LEU A 236 -3.06 27.46 15.66
C LEU A 236 -4.11 28.16 14.78
N GLY A 237 -3.69 29.17 14.03
CA GLY A 237 -4.58 29.97 13.17
C GLY A 237 -5.42 31.02 13.91
N ARG A 238 -5.13 31.32 15.19
CA ARG A 238 -5.75 32.41 15.95
C ARG A 238 -4.76 33.55 16.19
N ASP A 239 -5.29 34.77 16.29
CA ASP A 239 -4.49 35.94 16.65
C ASP A 239 -4.13 35.91 18.13
N ILE A 240 -2.82 36.02 18.42
CA ILE A 240 -2.30 36.14 19.79
C ILE A 240 -2.09 37.62 20.11
N PRO A 241 -2.59 38.13 21.25
CA PRO A 241 -2.50 39.56 21.59
C PRO A 241 -1.07 40.09 21.57
N ASP A 242 -0.84 41.29 21.04
CA ASP A 242 0.50 41.93 20.99
C ASP A 242 1.13 42.15 22.38
N SER A 243 0.31 42.19 23.43
CA SER A 243 0.75 42.27 24.83
C SER A 243 1.43 41.01 25.38
N TYR A 244 1.34 39.86 24.69
CA TYR A 244 1.98 38.63 25.14
C TYR A 244 3.50 38.67 24.88
N GLU A 245 4.29 38.64 25.96
CA GLU A 245 5.77 38.71 25.95
C GLU A 245 6.46 37.32 25.88
N GLY A 246 5.78 36.29 25.36
CA GLY A 246 6.35 34.94 25.30
C GLY A 246 7.53 34.77 24.33
N PRO A 247 8.08 33.54 24.26
CA PRO A 247 9.28 33.22 23.49
C PRO A 247 9.17 33.64 22.01
N ARG A 248 10.28 34.17 21.48
CA ARG A 248 10.41 34.59 20.07
C ARG A 248 11.62 33.92 19.44
N ASP A 249 11.54 33.66 18.14
CA ASP A 249 12.64 33.13 17.34
C ASP A 249 13.69 34.23 17.08
N GLY A 250 14.81 33.85 16.45
CA GLY A 250 15.88 34.78 16.10
C GLY A 250 15.47 35.90 15.13
N THR A 251 14.27 35.85 14.55
CA THR A 251 13.69 36.89 13.69
C THR A 251 12.73 37.82 14.43
N GLY A 252 12.50 37.57 15.73
CA GLY A 252 11.55 38.31 16.56
C GLY A 252 10.10 37.84 16.40
N LYS A 253 9.84 36.76 15.65
CA LYS A 253 8.50 36.17 15.51
C LYS A 253 8.20 35.29 16.72
N ARG A 254 6.96 35.28 17.20
CA ARG A 254 6.55 34.47 18.36
C ARG A 254 6.59 32.98 18.07
N ILE A 255 7.03 32.23 19.09
CA ILE A 255 7.07 30.78 19.07
C ILE A 255 5.82 30.18 19.73
N LEU A 256 4.77 29.98 18.93
CA LEU A 256 3.47 29.45 19.37
C LEU A 256 3.57 28.09 20.08
N SER A 257 4.45 27.20 19.65
CA SER A 257 4.69 25.86 20.21
C SER A 257 5.29 25.86 21.61
N LEU A 258 5.83 27.00 22.04
CA LEU A 258 6.32 27.19 23.40
C LEU A 258 5.31 27.90 24.30
N ILE A 259 4.14 28.29 23.78
CA ILE A 259 3.04 28.83 24.58
C ILE A 259 2.42 27.69 25.38
N THR A 260 2.48 27.82 26.70
CA THR A 260 2.04 26.77 27.62
C THR A 260 0.58 26.95 28.04
N PHE A 261 -0.01 25.88 28.59
CA PHE A 261 -1.27 25.98 29.32
C PHE A 261 -1.16 26.94 30.50
N ASP A 262 -0.02 27.01 31.19
CA ASP A 262 0.17 27.94 32.30
C ASP A 262 0.09 29.41 31.82
N ASP A 263 0.62 29.73 30.63
CA ASP A 263 0.50 31.07 30.04
C ASP A 263 -0.96 31.44 29.71
N LEU A 264 -1.69 30.49 29.12
CA LEU A 264 -3.11 30.67 28.80
C LEU A 264 -3.96 30.81 30.07
N TYR A 265 -3.73 29.95 31.07
CA TYR A 265 -4.53 29.88 32.28
C TYR A 265 -4.26 31.06 33.22
N ALA A 266 -3.03 31.56 33.28
CA ALA A 266 -2.65 32.79 33.96
C ALA A 266 -3.22 34.05 33.29
N GLY A 267 -3.86 33.93 32.12
CA GLY A 267 -4.48 35.04 31.41
C GLY A 267 -3.50 35.89 30.60
N LYS A 268 -2.26 35.43 30.38
CA LYS A 268 -1.26 36.17 29.59
C LYS A 268 -1.66 36.34 28.12
N LEU A 269 -2.53 35.45 27.62
CA LEU A 269 -3.14 35.52 26.29
C LEU A 269 -4.51 36.24 26.29
N GLY A 270 -4.92 36.82 27.41
CA GLY A 270 -6.22 37.46 27.59
C GLY A 270 -7.33 36.50 27.99
N GLU A 271 -8.29 37.02 28.76
CA GLU A 271 -9.44 36.26 29.27
C GLU A 271 -10.33 35.64 28.17
N PRO A 272 -10.57 36.28 27.01
CA PRO A 272 -11.39 35.68 25.94
C PRO A 272 -10.81 34.38 25.38
N LEU A 273 -9.49 34.29 25.21
CA LEU A 273 -8.84 33.07 24.71
C LEU A 273 -8.86 31.96 25.75
N LYS A 274 -8.62 32.29 27.03
CA LYS A 274 -8.78 31.34 28.14
C LYS A 274 -10.19 30.77 28.21
N GLN A 275 -11.21 31.64 28.14
CA GLN A 275 -12.61 31.23 28.14
C GLN A 275 -12.94 30.33 26.95
N ALA A 276 -12.54 30.73 25.73
CA ALA A 276 -12.79 29.96 24.52
C ALA A 276 -12.11 28.58 24.55
N PHE A 277 -10.89 28.49 25.08
CA PHE A 277 -10.21 27.21 25.26
C PHE A 277 -10.97 26.31 26.22
N MET A 278 -11.28 26.80 27.43
CA MET A 278 -11.96 26.00 28.45
C MET A 278 -13.35 25.52 28.00
N ARG A 279 -14.06 26.33 27.20
CA ARG A 279 -15.41 26.01 26.73
C ARG A 279 -15.45 25.10 25.51
N SER A 280 -14.49 25.22 24.59
CA SER A 280 -14.60 24.59 23.27
C SER A 280 -13.49 23.61 22.92
N TYR A 281 -12.36 23.64 23.64
CA TYR A 281 -11.17 22.86 23.29
C TYR A 281 -10.61 22.01 24.43
N ALA A 282 -10.80 22.43 25.68
CA ALA A 282 -10.38 21.66 26.85
C ALA A 282 -11.08 20.30 26.88
N PRO A 283 -10.32 19.18 27.00
CA PRO A 283 -10.91 17.85 27.04
C PRO A 283 -11.81 17.67 28.27
N ALA A 284 -13.12 17.52 28.05
CA ALA A 284 -14.11 17.40 29.13
C ALA A 284 -13.79 16.26 30.12
N ARG A 285 -13.16 15.17 29.63
CA ARG A 285 -12.70 14.05 30.47
C ARG A 285 -11.76 14.47 31.61
N TYR A 286 -10.93 15.49 31.38
CA TYR A 286 -9.91 15.97 32.32
C TYR A 286 -10.34 17.21 33.11
N ILE A 287 -11.54 17.74 32.87
CA ILE A 287 -12.08 18.86 33.63
C ILE A 287 -12.64 18.35 34.96
N LYS A 288 -12.21 18.98 36.05
CA LYS A 288 -12.79 18.87 37.39
C LYS A 288 -13.59 20.14 37.68
N VAL A 289 -14.83 19.95 38.11
CA VAL A 289 -15.74 21.02 38.51
C VAL A 289 -15.80 21.09 40.03
N ASP A 290 -15.63 22.29 40.57
CA ASP A 290 -15.97 22.58 41.97
C ASP A 290 -17.48 22.65 42.11
N THR A 291 -18.05 21.60 42.71
CA THR A 291 -19.50 21.45 42.85
C THR A 291 -20.12 22.48 43.78
N THR A 292 -19.35 23.08 44.68
CA THR A 292 -19.85 24.11 45.61
C THR A 292 -19.99 25.45 44.90
N LEU A 293 -18.97 25.86 44.15
CA LEU A 293 -18.99 27.11 43.37
C LEU A 293 -19.94 27.06 42.17
N ALA A 294 -20.17 25.88 41.61
CA ALA A 294 -21.02 25.68 40.44
C ALA A 294 -22.48 25.31 40.77
N ALA A 295 -22.84 25.12 42.04
CA ALA A 295 -24.16 24.59 42.45
C ALA A 295 -25.33 25.43 41.92
N ASP A 296 -25.29 26.75 42.15
CA ASP A 296 -26.36 27.67 41.75
C ASP A 296 -26.51 27.75 40.23
N ALA A 297 -25.37 27.80 39.52
CA ALA A 297 -25.35 27.82 38.07
C ALA A 297 -25.89 26.51 37.47
N TRP A 298 -25.61 25.37 38.11
CA TRP A 298 -26.13 24.06 37.69
C TRP A 298 -27.64 23.95 37.88
N LEU A 299 -28.15 24.42 39.02
CA LEU A 299 -29.59 24.45 39.28
C LEU A 299 -30.33 25.32 38.24
N ALA A 300 -29.81 26.51 37.96
CA ALA A 300 -30.37 27.40 36.94
C ALA A 300 -30.34 26.76 35.54
N PHE A 301 -29.24 26.08 35.19
CA PHE A 301 -29.11 25.36 33.93
C PHE A 301 -30.14 24.23 33.79
N LEU A 302 -30.36 23.43 34.85
CA LEU A 302 -31.36 22.36 34.83
C LEU A 302 -32.79 22.91 34.68
N GLN A 303 -33.09 24.02 35.34
CA GLN A 303 -34.38 24.72 35.22
C GLN A 303 -34.60 25.22 33.79
N GLU A 304 -33.59 25.85 33.17
CA GLU A 304 -33.66 26.30 31.77
C GLU A 304 -33.90 25.13 30.80
N LYS A 305 -33.27 23.98 31.04
CA LYS A 305 -33.41 22.77 30.21
C LYS A 305 -34.65 21.92 30.53
N ALA A 306 -35.51 22.38 31.44
CA ALA A 306 -36.67 21.64 31.94
C ALA A 306 -36.30 20.19 32.37
N LYS A 307 -35.19 20.06 33.12
CA LYS A 307 -34.70 18.80 33.70
C LYS A 307 -34.90 18.79 35.21
N ASP A 308 -34.84 17.59 35.80
CA ASP A 308 -35.05 17.37 37.23
C ASP A 308 -34.02 18.17 38.06
N PRO A 309 -34.46 19.16 38.88
CA PRO A 309 -33.59 19.96 39.74
C PRO A 309 -32.83 19.14 40.80
N ALA A 310 -33.29 17.93 41.13
CA ALA A 310 -32.61 17.03 42.06
C ALA A 310 -31.40 16.31 41.43
N THR A 311 -31.15 16.47 40.13
CA THR A 311 -30.01 15.84 39.44
C THR A 311 -28.68 16.34 40.02
N PRO A 312 -27.85 15.47 40.63
CA PRO A 312 -26.62 15.90 41.28
C PRO A 312 -25.56 16.35 40.27
N LEU A 313 -24.86 17.45 40.57
CA LEU A 313 -23.68 17.86 39.82
C LEU A 313 -22.48 16.98 40.21
N ALA A 314 -22.01 16.16 39.28
CA ALA A 314 -20.77 15.41 39.47
C ALA A 314 -19.54 16.33 39.30
N SER A 315 -18.51 16.11 40.13
CA SER A 315 -17.24 16.86 40.04
C SER A 315 -16.42 16.54 38.79
N ARG A 316 -16.73 15.43 38.10
CA ARG A 316 -16.10 14.95 36.87
C ARG A 316 -17.20 14.44 35.95
N ILE A 317 -16.95 14.42 34.65
CA ILE A 317 -17.92 13.91 33.68
C ILE A 317 -18.38 12.49 34.07
N PRO A 318 -19.70 12.22 34.14
CA PRO A 318 -20.20 10.88 34.43
C PRO A 318 -19.79 9.86 33.35
N ILE A 319 -19.76 8.57 33.71
CA ILE A 319 -19.35 7.49 32.79
C ILE A 319 -20.53 7.04 31.91
N GLU A 320 -21.74 6.95 32.47
CA GLU A 320 -22.94 6.43 31.80
C GLU A 320 -24.19 7.26 32.15
N GLY A 321 -25.21 7.21 31.28
CA GLY A 321 -26.54 7.80 31.51
C GLY A 321 -26.79 9.15 30.79
N GLY A 322 -28.06 9.58 30.79
CA GLY A 322 -28.50 10.82 30.12
C GLY A 322 -27.92 12.12 30.73
N VAL A 323 -27.28 12.03 31.90
CA VAL A 323 -26.64 13.16 32.60
C VAL A 323 -25.32 13.56 31.95
N VAL A 324 -24.64 12.66 31.21
CA VAL A 324 -23.35 12.97 30.55
C VAL A 324 -23.47 14.14 29.57
N GLY A 325 -24.53 14.13 28.75
CA GLY A 325 -24.79 15.21 27.79
C GLY A 325 -25.11 16.54 28.49
N LEU A 326 -25.91 16.49 29.57
CA LEU A 326 -26.24 17.67 30.38
C LEU A 326 -24.99 18.26 31.05
N TRP A 327 -24.16 17.40 31.64
CA TRP A 327 -22.91 17.82 32.28
C TRP A 327 -21.96 18.45 31.27
N SER A 328 -21.75 17.82 30.11
CA SER A 328 -20.87 18.34 29.07
C SER A 328 -21.36 19.69 28.55
N GLN A 329 -22.66 19.82 28.29
CA GLN A 329 -23.24 21.09 27.85
C GLN A 329 -23.06 22.18 28.92
N PHE A 330 -23.36 21.88 30.18
CA PHE A 330 -23.20 22.82 31.28
C PHE A 330 -21.76 23.33 31.41
N VAL A 331 -20.77 22.44 31.39
CA VAL A 331 -19.35 22.82 31.49
C VAL A 331 -18.93 23.73 30.34
N GLN A 332 -19.45 23.50 29.13
CA GLN A 332 -19.10 24.26 27.94
C GLN A 332 -19.84 25.61 27.84
N THR A 333 -21.04 25.75 28.41
CA THR A 333 -21.87 26.97 28.24
C THR A 333 -21.99 27.81 29.50
N THR A 334 -22.35 27.20 30.63
CA THR A 334 -22.96 27.90 31.78
C THR A 334 -22.09 27.82 33.04
N CYS A 335 -21.26 26.78 33.17
CA CYS A 335 -20.40 26.61 34.33
C CYS A 335 -19.41 27.79 34.46
N PRO A 336 -19.34 28.45 35.64
CA PRO A 336 -18.38 29.52 35.88
C PRO A 336 -16.94 29.03 35.66
N LEU A 337 -16.11 29.83 34.97
CA LEU A 337 -14.70 29.45 34.72
C LEU A 337 -13.91 29.24 36.02
N ALA A 338 -14.21 30.02 37.06
CA ALA A 338 -13.60 29.89 38.39
C ALA A 338 -13.90 28.53 39.05
N ALA A 339 -15.01 27.88 38.67
CA ALA A 339 -15.38 26.56 39.16
C ALA A 339 -14.77 25.43 38.31
N GLN A 340 -14.04 25.73 37.23
CA GLN A 340 -13.45 24.74 36.32
C GLN A 340 -11.94 24.66 36.50
N ARG A 341 -11.42 23.44 36.63
CA ARG A 341 -9.98 23.15 36.62
C ARG A 341 -9.67 22.02 35.65
N LEU A 342 -8.78 22.27 34.68
CA LEU A 342 -8.21 21.20 33.87
C LEU A 342 -7.14 20.48 34.70
N LEU A 343 -7.31 19.17 34.87
CA LEU A 343 -6.30 18.33 35.51
C LEU A 343 -5.26 17.89 34.49
N ARG A 344 -4.00 17.87 34.90
CA ARG A 344 -2.87 17.56 34.01
C ARG A 344 -1.84 16.69 34.74
N PRO A 345 -1.03 15.87 34.03
CA PRO A 345 0.05 15.12 34.64
C PRO A 345 1.01 15.95 35.51
N GLU A 346 1.21 17.23 35.17
CA GLU A 346 2.04 18.17 35.93
C GLU A 346 1.55 18.37 37.37
N ASP A 347 0.25 18.25 37.62
CA ASP A 347 -0.35 18.35 38.96
C ASP A 347 0.19 17.25 39.91
N TRP A 348 0.71 16.15 39.37
CA TRP A 348 1.35 15.06 40.12
C TRP A 348 2.88 15.04 39.95
N TRP A 349 3.40 15.43 38.78
CA TRP A 349 4.83 15.44 38.49
C TRP A 349 5.60 16.41 39.38
N ARG A 350 5.10 17.65 39.54
CA ARG A 350 5.80 18.67 40.31
C ARG A 350 5.90 18.31 41.81
N PRO A 351 4.81 17.88 42.48
CA PRO A 351 4.91 17.39 43.86
C PRO A 351 5.79 16.14 44.01
N PHE A 352 5.78 15.24 43.03
CA PHE A 352 6.66 14.07 43.02
C PHE A 352 8.14 14.46 43.03
N LEU A 353 8.55 15.38 42.15
CA LEU A 353 9.91 15.89 42.13
C LEU A 353 10.27 16.63 43.42
N GLN A 354 9.36 17.46 43.93
CA GLN A 354 9.55 18.17 45.20
C GLN A 354 9.75 17.19 46.37
N GLN A 355 8.95 16.12 46.43
CA GLN A 355 9.07 15.11 47.47
C GLN A 355 10.40 14.35 47.36
N ARG A 356 10.85 14.07 46.14
CA ARG A 356 12.05 13.28 45.85
C ARG A 356 13.35 14.07 46.08
N TYR A 357 13.45 15.28 45.54
CA TYR A 357 14.68 16.09 45.56
C TYR A 357 14.72 17.13 46.69
N LYS A 358 13.57 17.45 47.31
CA LYS A 358 13.38 18.44 48.38
C LYS A 358 13.65 19.90 47.96
N THR A 359 14.73 20.15 47.22
CA THR A 359 15.17 21.48 46.78
C THR A 359 15.34 21.51 45.27
N ILE A 360 15.09 22.66 44.65
CA ILE A 360 15.24 22.83 43.20
C ILE A 360 16.70 22.72 42.76
N ASP A 361 17.64 23.18 43.58
CA ASP A 361 19.08 23.04 43.33
C ASP A 361 19.54 21.58 43.25
N ALA A 362 18.97 20.71 44.10
CA ALA A 362 19.27 19.29 44.05
C ALA A 362 18.77 18.65 42.75
N LEU A 363 17.57 19.02 42.29
CA LEU A 363 17.05 18.60 41.00
C LEU A 363 17.95 19.10 39.86
N ASN A 364 18.27 20.39 39.84
CA ASN A 364 19.07 21.03 38.80
C ASN A 364 20.46 20.40 38.63
N ARG A 365 21.12 20.01 39.73
CA ARG A 365 22.39 19.28 39.68
C ARG A 365 22.27 17.92 39.00
N VAL A 366 21.17 17.20 39.23
CA VAL A 366 20.95 15.86 38.66
C VAL A 366 20.44 15.93 37.22
N TYR A 367 19.53 16.86 36.93
CA TYR A 367 18.92 17.00 35.60
C TYR A 367 19.78 17.82 34.63
N GLY A 368 20.77 18.57 35.14
CA GLY A 368 21.55 19.51 34.35
C GLY A 368 20.73 20.71 33.87
N THR A 369 19.79 21.18 34.70
CA THR A 369 18.84 22.26 34.38
C THR A 369 19.06 23.48 35.27
N ASP A 370 18.38 24.57 34.97
CA ASP A 370 18.48 25.87 35.64
C ASP A 370 17.11 26.40 36.14
N TYR A 371 16.20 25.49 36.49
CA TYR A 371 14.87 25.82 37.00
C TYR A 371 14.96 26.65 38.29
N GLN A 372 14.16 27.69 38.40
CA GLN A 372 14.09 28.54 39.59
C GLN A 372 13.08 28.01 40.63
N ALA A 373 12.06 27.29 40.17
CA ALA A 373 11.04 26.68 41.03
C ALA A 373 10.55 25.35 40.46
N PHE A 374 9.95 24.51 41.33
CA PHE A 374 9.32 23.26 40.88
C PHE A 374 8.16 23.49 39.91
N ASP A 375 7.51 24.66 39.98
CA ASP A 375 6.44 25.05 39.06
C ASP A 375 6.92 25.28 37.62
N GLU A 376 8.21 25.51 37.40
CA GLU A 376 8.79 25.62 36.06
C GLU A 376 9.15 24.27 35.44
N THR A 377 9.16 23.20 36.25
CA THR A 377 9.53 21.87 35.78
C THR A 377 8.50 21.32 34.80
N ARG A 378 9.00 20.82 33.67
CA ARG A 378 8.21 20.17 32.63
C ARG A 378 8.47 18.67 32.66
N ILE A 379 7.53 17.91 32.10
CA ILE A 379 7.73 16.47 31.92
C ILE A 379 8.74 16.27 30.77
N PRO A 380 9.90 15.64 31.02
CA PRO A 380 11.00 15.56 30.05
C PRO A 380 10.78 14.42 29.03
N HIS A 381 9.73 14.55 28.24
CA HIS A 381 9.31 13.50 27.30
C HIS A 381 10.40 13.10 26.32
N ALA A 382 11.09 14.05 25.68
CA ALA A 382 12.08 13.75 24.64
C ALA A 382 13.28 12.94 25.18
N VAL A 383 13.80 13.31 26.37
CA VAL A 383 14.90 12.60 27.04
C VAL A 383 14.47 11.19 27.44
N PHE A 384 13.27 11.03 27.99
CA PHE A 384 12.72 9.71 28.30
C PHE A 384 12.58 8.84 27.04
N ARG A 385 12.09 9.41 25.92
CA ARG A 385 11.96 8.67 24.65
C ARG A 385 13.31 8.24 24.10
N TYR A 386 14.35 9.06 24.23
CA TYR A 386 15.68 8.68 23.81
C TYR A 386 16.24 7.53 24.65
N ASP A 387 15.98 7.50 25.96
CA ASP A 387 16.34 6.34 26.79
C ASP A 387 15.58 5.07 26.40
N CYS A 388 14.27 5.16 26.14
CA CYS A 388 13.49 4.04 25.61
C CYS A 388 14.04 3.55 24.26
N PHE A 389 14.36 4.48 23.36
CA PHE A 389 14.98 4.17 22.07
C PHE A 389 16.29 3.40 22.24
N LEU A 390 17.17 3.82 23.14
CA LEU A 390 18.46 3.14 23.34
C LEU A 390 18.28 1.70 23.84
N LYS A 391 17.23 1.41 24.62
CA LYS A 391 16.88 0.04 25.02
C LYS A 391 16.37 -0.81 23.86
N GLU A 392 15.58 -0.24 22.96
CA GLU A 392 14.98 -0.94 21.82
C GLU A 392 15.84 -0.93 20.55
N LYS A 393 16.87 -0.06 20.51
CA LYS A 393 17.80 0.09 19.38
C LYS A 393 18.38 -1.24 18.89
N PRO A 394 18.76 -2.21 19.75
CA PRO A 394 19.19 -3.53 19.30
C PRO A 394 18.07 -4.23 18.51
N GLY A 395 18.23 -4.33 17.20
CA GLY A 395 17.27 -4.99 16.31
C GLY A 395 16.31 -4.04 15.57
N LEU A 396 16.18 -2.79 16.01
CA LEU A 396 15.26 -1.81 15.40
C LEU A 396 15.56 -1.55 13.91
N ARG A 397 16.84 -1.45 13.53
CA ARG A 397 17.24 -1.33 12.10
C ARG A 397 16.74 -2.52 11.28
N ARG A 398 16.94 -3.73 11.80
CA ARG A 398 16.52 -4.97 11.14
C ARG A 398 15.00 -5.01 11.02
N LEU A 399 14.29 -4.63 12.08
CA LEU A 399 12.83 -4.51 12.07
C LEU A 399 12.38 -3.60 10.93
N TYR A 400 12.91 -2.38 10.84
CA TYR A 400 12.53 -1.44 9.78
C TYR A 400 12.88 -1.89 8.36
N ILE A 401 14.04 -2.53 8.17
CA ILE A 401 14.45 -3.03 6.85
C ILE A 401 13.49 -4.12 6.34
N TRP A 402 13.05 -5.01 7.23
CA TRP A 402 12.27 -6.19 6.83
C TRP A 402 10.76 -6.03 7.00
N HIS A 403 10.28 -5.06 7.79
CA HIS A 403 8.86 -4.92 8.12
C HIS A 403 7.98 -4.83 6.88
N ASN A 404 8.24 -3.87 6.00
CA ASN A 404 7.40 -3.66 4.81
C ASN A 404 7.36 -4.89 3.90
N PHE A 405 8.52 -5.51 3.66
CA PHE A 405 8.60 -6.75 2.88
C PHE A 405 7.85 -7.89 3.57
N GLY A 406 7.99 -8.05 4.88
CA GLY A 406 7.25 -9.03 5.67
C GLY A 406 5.74 -8.85 5.61
N THR A 407 5.27 -7.60 5.68
CA THR A 407 3.86 -7.22 5.53
C THR A 407 3.35 -7.58 4.13
N VAL A 408 4.10 -7.25 3.08
CA VAL A 408 3.77 -7.65 1.70
C VAL A 408 3.72 -9.18 1.58
N PHE A 409 4.72 -9.91 2.06
CA PHE A 409 4.72 -11.37 1.98
C PHE A 409 3.54 -11.98 2.73
N SER A 410 3.17 -11.42 3.88
CA SER A 410 2.00 -11.84 4.66
C SER A 410 0.71 -11.57 3.88
N PHE A 411 0.59 -10.41 3.24
CA PHE A 411 -0.54 -10.08 2.36
C PHE A 411 -0.64 -11.05 1.17
N VAL A 412 0.49 -11.37 0.53
CA VAL A 412 0.54 -12.34 -0.57
C VAL A 412 0.17 -13.74 -0.10
N ALA A 413 0.58 -14.14 1.11
CA ALA A 413 0.24 -15.44 1.68
C ALA A 413 -1.27 -15.59 1.94
N VAL A 414 -1.91 -14.56 2.50
CA VAL A 414 -3.37 -14.50 2.69
C VAL A 414 -4.10 -14.60 1.34
N HIS A 415 -3.58 -13.93 0.31
CA HIS A 415 -4.13 -13.95 -1.05
C HIS A 415 -3.52 -15.03 -1.94
N GLY A 416 -3.04 -16.15 -1.38
CA GLY A 416 -2.30 -17.18 -2.12
C GLY A 416 -3.06 -17.77 -3.34
N ARG A 417 -4.40 -17.73 -3.33
CA ARG A 417 -5.23 -18.11 -4.47
C ARG A 417 -4.94 -17.25 -5.72
N SER A 418 -4.65 -15.97 -5.55
CA SER A 418 -4.34 -15.06 -6.65
C SER A 418 -3.04 -15.43 -7.38
N LEU A 419 -2.04 -15.92 -6.64
CA LEU A 419 -0.81 -16.46 -7.23
C LEU A 419 -1.13 -17.69 -8.08
N TRP A 420 -1.97 -18.59 -7.59
CA TRP A 420 -2.40 -19.76 -8.35
C TRP A 420 -3.16 -19.38 -9.63
N VAL A 421 -4.12 -18.46 -9.54
CA VAL A 421 -4.84 -17.94 -10.72
C VAL A 421 -3.87 -17.33 -11.71
N THR A 422 -2.88 -16.58 -11.23
CA THR A 422 -1.85 -15.96 -12.09
C THR A 422 -0.97 -17.01 -12.77
N ILE A 423 -0.50 -18.01 -12.03
CA ILE A 423 0.30 -19.11 -12.58
C ILE A 423 -0.48 -19.86 -13.65
N VAL A 424 -1.74 -20.20 -13.39
CA VAL A 424 -2.60 -20.89 -14.38
C VAL A 424 -2.82 -20.00 -15.60
N TYR A 425 -3.17 -18.73 -15.40
CA TYR A 425 -3.39 -17.79 -16.50
C TYR A 425 -2.14 -17.64 -17.38
N VAL A 426 -0.99 -17.35 -16.78
CA VAL A 426 0.30 -17.20 -17.46
C VAL A 426 0.68 -18.49 -18.19
N THR A 427 0.54 -19.65 -17.54
CA THR A 427 0.88 -20.95 -18.14
C THR A 427 0.02 -21.23 -19.36
N LEU A 428 -1.30 -21.05 -19.24
CA LEU A 428 -2.22 -21.23 -20.35
C LEU A 428 -1.97 -20.22 -21.48
N MET A 429 -1.60 -18.98 -21.15
CA MET A 429 -1.25 -17.97 -22.14
C MET A 429 0.02 -18.35 -22.90
N ILE A 430 1.06 -18.84 -22.20
CA ILE A 430 2.29 -19.32 -22.83
C ILE A 430 2.00 -20.53 -23.72
N ILE A 431 1.29 -21.54 -23.22
CA ILE A 431 0.93 -22.74 -24.00
C ILE A 431 0.12 -22.33 -25.24
N GLY A 432 -0.87 -21.45 -25.07
CA GLY A 432 -1.70 -20.93 -26.15
C GLY A 432 -0.88 -20.21 -27.22
N THR A 433 0.00 -19.30 -26.80
CA THR A 433 0.91 -18.57 -27.69
C THR A 433 1.86 -19.50 -28.44
N LEU A 434 2.43 -20.50 -27.76
CA LEU A 434 3.40 -21.45 -28.33
C LEU A 434 2.75 -22.60 -29.13
N THR A 435 1.43 -22.65 -29.19
CA THR A 435 0.69 -23.63 -30.01
C THR A 435 0.04 -22.94 -31.19
N VAL A 436 -0.79 -21.92 -30.94
CA VAL A 436 -1.58 -21.26 -32.00
C VAL A 436 -0.69 -20.48 -32.97
N ASN A 437 0.24 -19.66 -32.46
CA ASN A 437 1.05 -18.81 -33.35
C ASN A 437 2.03 -19.62 -34.21
N PRO A 438 2.76 -20.62 -33.68
CA PRO A 438 3.58 -21.53 -34.49
C PRO A 438 2.78 -22.31 -35.53
N LEU A 439 1.60 -22.83 -35.20
CA LEU A 439 0.80 -23.57 -36.18
C LEU A 439 0.36 -22.68 -37.34
N ALA A 440 -0.10 -21.46 -37.05
CA ALA A 440 -0.49 -20.49 -38.07
C ALA A 440 0.70 -20.08 -38.95
N ALA A 441 1.85 -19.78 -38.33
CA ALA A 441 3.07 -19.42 -39.04
C ALA A 441 3.63 -20.58 -39.89
N TYR A 442 3.60 -21.81 -39.36
CA TYR A 442 4.08 -23.01 -40.05
C TYR A 442 3.26 -23.28 -41.31
N ALA A 443 1.93 -23.19 -41.21
CA ALA A 443 1.05 -23.38 -42.35
C ALA A 443 1.38 -22.39 -43.50
N MET A 444 1.61 -21.11 -43.17
CA MET A 444 1.95 -20.10 -44.17
C MET A 444 3.35 -20.27 -44.77
N SER A 445 4.34 -20.63 -43.95
CA SER A 445 5.71 -20.87 -44.39
C SER A 445 5.81 -22.13 -45.27
N ARG A 446 5.28 -23.25 -44.78
CA ARG A 446 5.42 -24.56 -45.39
C ARG A 446 4.61 -24.71 -46.68
N PHE A 447 3.35 -24.29 -46.67
CA PHE A 447 2.46 -24.44 -47.82
C PHE A 447 2.55 -23.29 -48.82
N ARG A 448 3.35 -22.26 -48.53
CA ARG A 448 3.62 -21.09 -49.40
C ARG A 448 2.34 -20.53 -50.04
N LEU A 449 1.34 -20.26 -49.21
CA LEU A 449 0.05 -19.76 -49.67
C LEU A 449 0.26 -18.44 -50.43
N LYS A 450 -0.35 -18.32 -51.63
CA LYS A 450 -0.20 -17.13 -52.48
C LYS A 450 -0.56 -15.83 -51.75
N GLU A 451 -1.55 -15.91 -50.85
CA GLU A 451 -2.09 -14.76 -50.12
C GLU A 451 -1.41 -14.48 -48.77
N THR A 452 -0.30 -15.17 -48.46
CA THR A 452 0.42 -15.03 -47.18
C THR A 452 0.73 -13.57 -46.85
N HIS A 453 1.12 -12.77 -47.84
CA HIS A 453 1.44 -11.35 -47.64
C HIS A 453 0.23 -10.54 -47.15
N TYR A 454 -0.94 -10.73 -47.76
CA TYR A 454 -2.17 -10.02 -47.37
C TYR A 454 -2.65 -10.45 -45.98
N ILE A 455 -2.54 -11.74 -45.65
CA ILE A 455 -2.89 -12.25 -44.33
C ILE A 455 -1.99 -11.60 -43.26
N LEU A 456 -0.67 -11.54 -43.51
CA LEU A 456 0.27 -10.91 -42.58
C LEU A 456 0.02 -9.41 -42.45
N ILE A 457 -0.23 -8.69 -43.55
CA ILE A 457 -0.59 -7.26 -43.49
C ILE A 457 -1.87 -7.07 -42.66
N PHE A 458 -2.90 -7.88 -42.89
CA PHE A 458 -4.14 -7.80 -42.13
C PHE A 458 -3.89 -8.00 -40.63
N LEU A 459 -3.17 -9.06 -40.25
CA LEU A 459 -2.83 -9.33 -38.86
C LEU A 459 -2.02 -8.19 -38.22
N LEU A 460 -1.04 -7.62 -38.93
CA LEU A 460 -0.26 -6.48 -38.43
C LEU A 460 -1.10 -5.20 -38.35
N ALA A 461 -2.01 -4.97 -39.30
CA ALA A 461 -2.89 -3.81 -39.31
C ALA A 461 -3.84 -3.80 -38.10
N THR A 462 -4.30 -4.97 -37.63
CA THR A 462 -5.11 -5.02 -36.39
C THR A 462 -4.37 -4.52 -35.16
N MET A 463 -3.03 -4.58 -35.16
CA MET A 463 -2.18 -4.06 -34.07
C MET A 463 -1.99 -2.54 -34.12
N ALA A 464 -2.39 -1.88 -35.21
CA ALA A 464 -2.38 -0.42 -35.28
C ALA A 464 -3.48 0.22 -34.42
N PHE A 465 -4.52 -0.56 -34.06
CA PHE A 465 -5.56 -0.11 -33.15
C PHE A 465 -5.06 -0.13 -31.71
N PRO A 466 -5.18 0.99 -30.96
CA PRO A 466 -4.82 1.02 -29.55
C PRO A 466 -5.68 0.03 -28.74
N GLY A 467 -5.03 -0.75 -27.87
CA GLY A 467 -5.71 -1.77 -27.07
C GLY A 467 -6.77 -1.17 -26.13
N GLU A 468 -6.59 0.08 -25.72
CA GLU A 468 -7.50 0.83 -24.84
C GLU A 468 -8.87 1.05 -25.51
N VAL A 469 -8.87 1.31 -26.82
CA VAL A 469 -10.11 1.49 -27.61
C VAL A 469 -10.87 0.17 -27.73
N LEU A 470 -10.13 -0.95 -27.79
CA LEU A 470 -10.71 -2.29 -27.89
C LEU A 470 -11.21 -2.84 -26.55
N MET A 471 -10.96 -2.15 -25.43
CA MET A 471 -11.27 -2.67 -24.10
C MET A 471 -12.79 -2.80 -23.86
N ILE A 472 -13.59 -1.78 -24.19
CA ILE A 472 -15.05 -1.82 -24.05
C ILE A 472 -15.67 -2.88 -24.99
N PRO A 473 -15.34 -2.89 -26.31
CA PRO A 473 -15.81 -3.95 -27.20
C PRO A 473 -15.43 -5.35 -26.72
N SER A 474 -14.21 -5.55 -26.23
CA SER A 474 -13.74 -6.84 -25.72
C SER A 474 -14.53 -7.28 -24.48
N PHE A 475 -14.81 -6.35 -23.55
CA PHE A 475 -15.66 -6.63 -22.40
C PHE A 475 -17.06 -7.08 -22.81
N LEU A 476 -17.71 -6.35 -23.72
CA LEU A 476 -19.03 -6.71 -24.23
C LEU A 476 -19.01 -8.07 -24.93
N MET A 477 -17.99 -8.33 -25.75
CA MET A 477 -17.80 -9.62 -26.42
C MET A 477 -17.64 -10.77 -25.42
N ILE A 478 -16.90 -10.59 -24.33
CA ILE A 478 -16.72 -11.62 -23.30
C ILE A 478 -17.98 -11.82 -22.45
N LYS A 479 -18.72 -10.74 -22.17
CA LYS A 479 -19.98 -10.77 -21.42
C LYS A 479 -21.09 -11.50 -22.19
N SER A 480 -21.17 -11.30 -23.50
CA SER A 480 -22.13 -11.98 -24.39
C SER A 480 -21.38 -12.73 -25.49
N PHE A 481 -20.62 -13.75 -25.11
CA PHE A 481 -19.75 -14.47 -26.02
C PHE A 481 -20.55 -15.32 -27.01
N PRO A 482 -20.37 -15.12 -28.33
CA PRO A 482 -21.19 -15.76 -29.36
C PRO A 482 -20.71 -17.19 -29.68
N LEU A 483 -20.55 -18.05 -28.66
CA LEU A 483 -19.98 -19.40 -28.81
C LEU A 483 -20.73 -20.23 -29.86
N LEU A 484 -22.06 -20.24 -29.79
CA LEU A 484 -22.91 -20.99 -30.71
C LEU A 484 -22.72 -20.50 -32.15
N GLN A 485 -22.64 -19.19 -32.36
CA GLN A 485 -22.43 -18.61 -33.70
C GLN A 485 -21.05 -19.00 -34.25
N ILE A 486 -20.00 -18.99 -33.42
CA ILE A 486 -18.65 -19.40 -33.83
C ILE A 486 -18.63 -20.89 -34.21
N ILE A 487 -19.21 -21.77 -33.39
CA ILE A 487 -19.29 -23.21 -33.67
C ILE A 487 -20.01 -23.44 -34.99
N LEU A 488 -21.14 -22.78 -35.19
CA LEU A 488 -21.89 -22.87 -36.44
C LEU A 488 -21.05 -22.42 -37.63
N VAL A 489 -20.39 -21.26 -37.57
CA VAL A 489 -19.51 -20.79 -38.65
C VAL A 489 -18.43 -21.82 -38.99
N VAL A 490 -17.79 -22.44 -37.99
CA VAL A 490 -16.76 -23.47 -38.22
C VAL A 490 -17.36 -24.73 -38.84
N VAL A 491 -18.47 -25.23 -38.30
CA VAL A 491 -19.17 -26.42 -38.82
C VAL A 491 -19.62 -26.19 -40.26
N PHE A 492 -20.14 -25.00 -40.56
CA PHE A 492 -20.60 -24.66 -41.90
C PHE A 492 -19.45 -24.42 -42.87
N ALA A 493 -18.34 -23.82 -42.45
CA ALA A 493 -17.15 -23.74 -43.29
C ALA A 493 -16.61 -25.13 -43.64
N ALA A 494 -16.59 -26.06 -42.68
CA ALA A 494 -16.20 -27.45 -42.89
C ALA A 494 -17.18 -28.20 -43.81
N ALA A 495 -18.48 -28.06 -43.58
CA ALA A 495 -19.53 -28.65 -44.39
C ALA A 495 -19.50 -28.11 -45.83
N PHE A 496 -19.36 -26.79 -45.99
CA PHE A 496 -19.19 -26.11 -47.27
C PHE A 496 -17.98 -26.66 -48.02
N TYR A 497 -16.82 -26.74 -47.35
CA TYR A 497 -15.60 -27.27 -47.96
C TYR A 497 -15.74 -28.73 -48.38
N TRP A 498 -16.33 -29.57 -47.51
CA TRP A 498 -16.60 -30.97 -47.80
C TRP A 498 -17.55 -31.12 -49.00
N LEU A 499 -18.62 -30.34 -49.02
CA LEU A 499 -19.63 -30.36 -50.09
C LEU A 499 -19.06 -29.84 -51.41
N ALA A 500 -18.32 -28.73 -51.39
CA ALA A 500 -17.65 -28.18 -52.56
C ALA A 500 -16.68 -29.21 -53.16
N ARG A 501 -15.84 -29.86 -52.34
CA ARG A 501 -14.95 -30.94 -52.81
C ARG A 501 -15.70 -32.15 -53.34
N ARG A 502 -16.87 -32.47 -52.80
CA ARG A 502 -17.70 -33.57 -53.29
C ARG A 502 -18.30 -33.24 -54.66
N LEU A 503 -18.81 -32.02 -54.82
CA LEU A 503 -19.42 -31.53 -56.07
C LEU A 503 -18.39 -31.26 -57.17
N GLN A 504 -17.15 -30.91 -56.82
CA GLN A 504 -16.03 -30.78 -57.77
C GLN A 504 -15.76 -32.02 -58.61
N ARG A 505 -16.21 -33.21 -58.17
CA ARG A 505 -16.12 -34.44 -58.97
C ARG A 505 -17.01 -34.42 -60.21
N TYR A 506 -18.04 -33.58 -60.21
CA TYR A 506 -19.07 -33.54 -61.26
C TYR A 506 -19.13 -32.19 -61.98
N VAL A 507 -18.66 -31.11 -61.35
CA VAL A 507 -18.85 -29.73 -61.82
C VAL A 507 -17.57 -28.91 -61.61
N SER A 508 -17.38 -27.85 -62.40
CA SER A 508 -16.25 -26.92 -62.27
C SER A 508 -16.14 -26.30 -60.87
N LEU A 509 -14.90 -25.95 -60.48
CA LEU A 509 -14.56 -25.39 -59.17
C LEU A 509 -15.49 -24.23 -58.75
N LEU A 510 -15.67 -23.25 -59.64
CA LEU A 510 -16.50 -22.07 -59.36
C LEU A 510 -17.96 -22.44 -59.12
N LEU A 511 -18.55 -23.28 -59.98
CA LEU A 511 -19.96 -23.66 -59.86
C LEU A 511 -20.20 -24.58 -58.65
N SER A 512 -19.27 -25.49 -58.35
CA SER A 512 -19.32 -26.34 -57.14
C SER A 512 -19.23 -25.53 -55.84
N ALA A 513 -18.40 -24.48 -55.81
CA ALA A 513 -18.31 -23.56 -54.68
C ALA A 513 -19.60 -22.74 -54.54
N THR A 514 -20.16 -22.21 -55.63
CA THR A 514 -21.42 -21.45 -55.58
C THR A 514 -22.59 -22.32 -55.12
N LEU A 515 -22.73 -23.54 -55.63
CA LEU A 515 -23.77 -24.48 -55.22
C LEU A 515 -23.62 -24.88 -53.75
N ALA A 516 -22.40 -25.20 -53.31
CA ALA A 516 -22.14 -25.47 -51.91
C ALA A 516 -22.48 -24.27 -51.02
N LEU A 517 -22.26 -23.04 -51.49
CA LEU A 517 -22.54 -21.81 -50.74
C LEU A 517 -24.04 -21.64 -50.56
N ILE A 518 -24.80 -21.76 -51.65
CA ILE A 518 -26.26 -21.64 -51.65
C ILE A 518 -26.88 -22.70 -50.73
N ILE A 519 -26.45 -23.96 -50.84
CA ILE A 519 -26.97 -25.05 -50.00
C ILE A 519 -26.62 -24.80 -48.53
N THR A 520 -25.37 -24.44 -48.24
CA THR A 520 -24.92 -24.21 -46.87
C THR A 520 -25.67 -23.02 -46.27
N VAL A 521 -25.69 -21.86 -46.93
CA VAL A 521 -26.39 -20.64 -46.47
C VAL A 521 -27.89 -20.87 -46.30
N GLY A 522 -28.52 -21.59 -47.23
CA GLY A 522 -29.95 -21.93 -47.15
C GLY A 522 -30.27 -22.81 -45.94
N VAL A 523 -29.45 -23.83 -45.69
CA VAL A 523 -29.59 -24.70 -44.51
C VAL A 523 -29.33 -23.92 -43.22
N VAL A 524 -28.26 -23.09 -43.17
CA VAL A 524 -27.94 -22.28 -41.99
C VAL A 524 -29.08 -21.33 -41.66
N GLY A 525 -29.48 -20.50 -42.62
CA GLY A 525 -30.44 -19.42 -42.43
C GLY A 525 -31.84 -19.93 -42.09
N TRP A 526 -32.18 -21.14 -42.52
CA TRP A 526 -33.51 -21.71 -42.28
C TRP A 526 -33.57 -22.64 -41.06
N VAL A 527 -32.55 -23.48 -40.85
CA VAL A 527 -32.56 -24.51 -39.79
C VAL A 527 -32.09 -23.96 -38.45
N VAL A 528 -31.02 -23.15 -38.43
CA VAL A 528 -30.42 -22.68 -37.18
C VAL A 528 -31.38 -21.83 -36.35
N PRO A 529 -32.05 -20.79 -36.89
CA PRO A 529 -32.95 -19.96 -36.07
C PRO A 529 -34.11 -20.77 -35.50
N LYS A 530 -34.61 -21.75 -36.26
CA LYS A 530 -35.67 -22.65 -35.81
C LYS A 530 -35.21 -23.56 -34.68
N LEU A 531 -33.99 -24.10 -34.75
CA LEU A 531 -33.43 -24.93 -33.68
C LEU A 531 -33.16 -24.10 -32.41
N VAL A 532 -32.56 -22.92 -32.55
CA VAL A 532 -32.32 -22.03 -31.40
C VAL A 532 -33.62 -21.66 -30.70
N ALA A 533 -34.66 -21.33 -31.48
CA ALA A 533 -36.00 -21.04 -30.94
C ALA A 533 -36.71 -22.27 -30.37
N ALA A 534 -36.60 -23.44 -31.00
CA ALA A 534 -37.29 -24.66 -30.56
C ALA A 534 -36.72 -25.25 -29.27
N PHE A 535 -35.43 -25.05 -29.00
CA PHE A 535 -34.73 -25.59 -27.82
C PHE A 535 -34.43 -24.54 -26.73
N ASP A 536 -34.95 -23.31 -26.87
CA ASP A 536 -34.69 -22.17 -25.97
C ASP A 536 -33.18 -21.99 -25.64
N LEU A 537 -32.33 -22.21 -26.65
CA LEU A 537 -30.89 -22.15 -26.48
C LEU A 537 -30.46 -20.69 -26.39
N SER A 538 -29.78 -20.31 -25.30
CA SER A 538 -29.15 -18.99 -25.21
C SER A 538 -28.15 -18.83 -26.36
N ALA A 539 -28.38 -17.82 -27.22
CA ALA A 539 -27.53 -17.54 -28.37
C ALA A 539 -26.11 -17.08 -27.99
N SER A 540 -25.90 -16.66 -26.73
CA SER A 540 -24.61 -16.23 -26.20
C SER A 540 -24.38 -16.77 -24.78
N VAL A 541 -23.12 -16.93 -24.39
CA VAL A 541 -22.72 -17.40 -23.07
C VAL A 541 -21.81 -16.35 -22.46
N SER A 542 -21.92 -16.06 -21.16
CA SER A 542 -20.93 -15.21 -20.50
C SER A 542 -19.69 -16.02 -20.18
N LEU A 543 -18.53 -15.56 -20.64
CA LEU A 543 -17.24 -16.12 -20.25
C LEU A 543 -16.62 -15.38 -19.06
N MET A 544 -17.28 -14.36 -18.50
CA MET A 544 -16.75 -13.57 -17.38
C MET A 544 -16.36 -14.47 -16.20
N ASN A 545 -15.34 -14.05 -15.43
CA ASN A 545 -14.80 -14.84 -14.31
C ASN A 545 -14.28 -16.24 -14.70
N THR A 546 -13.77 -16.42 -15.93
CA THR A 546 -13.12 -17.68 -16.36
C THR A 546 -11.75 -17.43 -16.98
N PHE A 547 -10.89 -18.45 -17.02
CA PHE A 547 -9.59 -18.34 -17.70
C PHE A 547 -9.74 -18.11 -19.21
N TRP A 548 -10.77 -18.66 -19.84
CA TRP A 548 -11.04 -18.46 -21.27
C TRP A 548 -11.28 -16.99 -21.61
N ALA A 549 -11.93 -16.26 -20.70
CA ALA A 549 -12.14 -14.83 -20.78
C ALA A 549 -10.84 -14.03 -20.93
N LEU A 550 -9.78 -14.47 -20.22
CA LEU A 550 -8.49 -13.81 -20.14
C LEU A 550 -7.55 -14.17 -21.31
N ILE A 551 -7.74 -15.36 -21.90
CA ILE A 551 -6.80 -15.93 -22.88
C ILE A 551 -7.29 -15.76 -24.31
N LEU A 552 -8.58 -16.03 -24.58
CA LEU A 552 -9.10 -16.06 -25.96
C LEU A 552 -8.85 -14.75 -26.75
N PRO A 553 -9.01 -13.54 -26.19
CA PRO A 553 -8.82 -12.30 -26.95
C PRO A 553 -7.39 -12.11 -27.46
N SER A 554 -6.39 -12.68 -26.79
CA SER A 554 -4.97 -12.45 -27.06
C SER A 554 -4.21 -13.70 -27.53
N LEU A 555 -4.91 -14.83 -27.69
CA LEU A 555 -4.36 -16.13 -28.03
C LEU A 555 -3.62 -16.14 -29.38
N ALA A 556 -4.17 -15.45 -30.39
CA ALA A 556 -3.57 -15.28 -31.69
C ALA A 556 -2.94 -13.88 -31.79
N ASN A 557 -1.63 -13.82 -32.02
CA ASN A 557 -0.88 -12.56 -32.07
C ASN A 557 -0.22 -12.35 -33.43
N GLY A 558 -0.63 -11.28 -34.14
CA GLY A 558 -0.15 -11.00 -35.50
C GLY A 558 1.37 -10.85 -35.60
N PHE A 559 1.98 -10.13 -34.65
CA PHE A 559 3.43 -9.97 -34.59
C PHE A 559 4.15 -11.30 -34.34
N GLY A 560 3.66 -12.12 -33.41
CA GLY A 560 4.23 -13.43 -33.11
C GLY A 560 4.18 -14.37 -34.32
N ILE A 561 3.06 -14.38 -35.05
CA ILE A 561 2.89 -15.15 -36.28
C ILE A 561 3.86 -14.66 -37.37
N PHE A 562 3.95 -13.34 -37.58
CA PHE A 562 4.86 -12.74 -38.55
C PHE A 562 6.33 -13.10 -38.26
N LEU A 563 6.74 -12.96 -37.00
CA LEU A 563 8.10 -13.24 -36.55
C LEU A 563 8.47 -14.72 -36.72
N LEU A 564 7.58 -15.63 -36.32
CA LEU A 564 7.78 -17.07 -36.50
C LEU A 564 7.84 -17.47 -37.96
N LYS A 565 6.99 -16.89 -38.80
CA LYS A 565 7.00 -17.17 -40.24
C LYS A 565 8.35 -16.80 -40.85
N GLY A 566 8.89 -15.62 -40.53
CA GLY A 566 10.22 -15.20 -40.98
C GLY A 566 11.33 -16.15 -40.52
N PHE A 567 11.24 -16.68 -39.29
CA PHE A 567 12.20 -17.65 -38.78
C PHE A 567 12.05 -19.03 -39.44
N PHE A 568 10.84 -19.51 -39.64
CA PHE A 568 10.56 -20.79 -40.31
C PHE A 568 11.05 -20.79 -41.76
N ASP A 569 10.89 -19.67 -42.47
CA ASP A 569 11.41 -19.51 -43.83
C ASP A 569 12.95 -19.54 -43.92
N SER A 570 13.64 -19.22 -42.81
CA SER A 570 15.11 -19.25 -42.74
C SER A 570 15.67 -20.63 -42.46
N LEU A 571 14.82 -21.61 -42.12
CA LEU A 571 15.27 -22.98 -41.84
C LEU A 571 15.70 -23.67 -43.15
N PRO A 572 16.78 -24.49 -43.12
CA PRO A 572 17.26 -25.19 -44.30
C PRO A 572 16.17 -26.11 -44.87
N PRO A 573 15.76 -25.95 -46.16
CA PRO A 573 14.72 -26.77 -46.78
C PRO A 573 15.12 -28.26 -46.83
N GLU A 574 16.42 -28.56 -46.87
CA GLU A 574 16.97 -29.91 -46.98
C GLU A 574 16.55 -30.82 -45.81
N LEU A 575 16.36 -30.24 -44.62
CA LEU A 575 15.87 -30.98 -43.45
C LEU A 575 14.44 -31.51 -43.65
N TYR A 576 13.61 -30.73 -44.35
CA TYR A 576 12.23 -31.10 -44.65
C TYR A 576 12.16 -32.08 -45.82
N GLU A 577 13.03 -31.93 -46.82
CA GLU A 577 13.16 -32.88 -47.93
C GLU A 577 13.62 -34.25 -47.45
N ALA A 578 14.62 -34.30 -46.55
CA ALA A 578 15.05 -35.53 -45.90
C ALA A 578 13.91 -36.18 -45.10
N GLY A 579 13.18 -35.39 -44.30
CA GLY A 579 12.01 -35.88 -43.56
C GLY A 579 10.92 -36.46 -44.47
N LEU A 580 10.67 -35.85 -45.63
CA LEU A 580 9.74 -36.36 -46.63
C LEU A 580 10.21 -37.69 -47.26
N ILE A 581 11.51 -37.81 -47.55
CA ILE A 581 12.12 -39.07 -48.06
C ILE A 581 11.98 -40.18 -47.01
N ASP A 582 12.16 -39.86 -45.72
CA ASP A 582 11.95 -40.77 -44.59
C ASP A 582 10.46 -41.05 -44.28
N GLY A 583 9.53 -40.48 -45.05
CA GLY A 583 8.09 -40.68 -44.88
C GLY A 583 7.48 -39.99 -43.65
N ALA A 584 8.15 -38.98 -43.10
CA ALA A 584 7.63 -38.21 -41.98
C ALA A 584 6.42 -37.37 -42.38
N SER A 585 5.36 -37.41 -41.56
CA SER A 585 4.19 -36.54 -41.74
C SER A 585 4.50 -35.09 -41.38
N GLU A 586 3.74 -34.14 -41.93
CA GLU A 586 3.88 -32.70 -41.61
C GLU A 586 3.76 -32.40 -40.11
N TRP A 587 2.88 -33.11 -39.40
CA TRP A 587 2.77 -33.00 -37.93
C TRP A 587 4.05 -33.45 -37.22
N ARG A 588 4.67 -34.51 -37.71
CA ARG A 588 5.93 -35.03 -37.17
C ARG A 588 7.09 -34.09 -37.47
N MET A 589 7.17 -33.56 -38.69
CA MET A 589 8.19 -32.57 -39.08
C MET A 589 8.06 -31.29 -38.25
N PHE A 590 6.84 -30.79 -38.05
CA PHE A 590 6.59 -29.62 -37.21
C PHE A 590 7.14 -29.80 -35.78
N TRP A 591 6.75 -30.88 -35.08
CA TRP A 591 7.13 -31.08 -33.68
C TRP A 591 8.57 -31.59 -33.47
N GLN A 592 9.10 -32.39 -34.40
CA GLN A 592 10.42 -33.03 -34.24
C GLN A 592 11.55 -32.28 -34.95
N ILE A 593 11.26 -31.47 -35.98
CA ILE A 593 12.27 -30.72 -36.73
C ILE A 593 12.11 -29.22 -36.48
N THR A 594 10.96 -28.63 -36.85
CA THR A 594 10.79 -27.17 -36.82
C THR A 594 10.83 -26.59 -35.41
N MET A 595 10.00 -27.09 -34.48
CA MET A 595 9.90 -26.55 -33.13
C MET A 595 11.22 -26.61 -32.34
N PRO A 596 12.00 -27.72 -32.37
CA PRO A 596 13.29 -27.78 -31.69
C PRO A 596 14.35 -26.83 -32.22
N LEU A 597 14.38 -26.58 -33.54
CA LEU A 597 15.30 -25.61 -34.16
C LEU A 597 14.93 -24.17 -33.82
N CYS A 598 13.64 -23.92 -33.60
CA CYS A 598 13.09 -22.60 -33.27
C CYS A 598 13.03 -22.29 -31.78
N LYS A 599 13.63 -23.13 -30.90
CA LYS A 599 13.66 -22.90 -29.44
C LYS A 599 14.04 -21.46 -29.02
N PRO A 600 15.03 -20.79 -29.65
CA PRO A 600 15.38 -19.42 -29.26
C PRO A 600 14.25 -18.41 -29.51
N ILE A 601 13.60 -18.47 -30.67
CA ILE A 601 12.51 -17.55 -31.01
C ILE A 601 11.24 -17.88 -30.22
N LEU A 602 10.99 -19.16 -29.93
CA LEU A 602 9.91 -19.59 -29.05
C LEU A 602 10.12 -19.09 -27.61
N ALA A 603 11.36 -19.05 -27.12
CA ALA A 603 11.67 -18.48 -25.79
C ALA A 603 11.35 -16.97 -25.73
N VAL A 604 11.61 -16.22 -26.81
CA VAL A 604 11.24 -14.80 -26.90
C VAL A 604 9.72 -14.63 -26.84
N LEU A 605 8.96 -15.46 -27.57
CA LEU A 605 7.50 -15.41 -27.53
C LEU A 605 6.92 -15.84 -26.19
N ALA A 606 7.50 -16.86 -25.54
CA ALA A 606 7.11 -17.29 -24.21
C ALA A 606 7.31 -16.17 -23.18
N LEU A 607 8.46 -15.47 -23.24
CA LEU A 607 8.74 -14.33 -22.37
C LEU A 607 7.76 -13.17 -22.62
N GLY A 608 7.42 -12.90 -23.89
CA GLY A 608 6.41 -11.90 -24.24
C GLY A 608 5.01 -12.26 -23.74
N ALA A 609 4.60 -13.53 -23.89
CA ALA A 609 3.32 -14.03 -23.39
C ALA A 609 3.24 -13.98 -21.85
N PHE A 610 4.34 -14.33 -21.18
CA PHE A 610 4.48 -14.16 -19.73
C PHE A 610 4.28 -12.69 -19.33
N ALA A 611 5.04 -11.77 -19.93
CA ALA A 611 4.99 -10.36 -19.59
C ALA A 611 3.60 -9.76 -19.83
N ALA A 612 2.96 -10.13 -20.94
CA ALA A 612 1.60 -9.70 -21.26
C ALA A 612 0.58 -10.20 -20.23
N ALA A 613 0.54 -11.50 -19.93
CA ALA A 613 -0.42 -12.06 -18.97
C ALA A 613 -0.16 -11.58 -17.54
N TYR A 614 1.11 -11.59 -17.11
CA TYR A 614 1.49 -11.21 -15.75
C TYR A 614 1.22 -9.73 -15.50
N GLY A 615 1.38 -8.85 -16.51
CA GLY A 615 1.11 -7.42 -16.41
C GLY A 615 -0.32 -6.99 -16.75
N ALA A 616 -1.22 -7.90 -17.13
CA ALA A 616 -2.57 -7.59 -17.62
C ALA A 616 -3.57 -7.19 -16.51
N PHE A 617 -3.20 -6.23 -15.66
CA PHE A 617 -4.03 -5.74 -14.55
C PHE A 617 -5.41 -5.24 -15.03
N MET A 618 -5.44 -4.25 -15.91
CA MET A 618 -6.71 -3.60 -16.34
C MET A 618 -7.67 -4.61 -17.00
N HIS A 619 -7.13 -5.51 -17.82
CA HIS A 619 -7.92 -6.53 -18.49
C HIS A 619 -8.51 -7.54 -17.49
N ALA A 620 -7.68 -8.03 -16.55
CA ALA A 620 -8.13 -8.97 -15.52
C ALA A 620 -9.16 -8.33 -14.57
N PHE A 621 -8.93 -7.09 -14.14
CA PHE A 621 -9.85 -6.38 -13.24
C PHE A 621 -11.23 -6.15 -13.86
N LEU A 622 -11.28 -5.83 -15.16
CA LEU A 622 -12.54 -5.59 -15.87
C LEU A 622 -13.36 -6.87 -16.10
N ILE A 623 -12.69 -7.99 -16.42
CA ILE A 623 -13.33 -9.23 -16.84
C ILE A 623 -13.59 -10.20 -15.68
N CYS A 624 -12.69 -10.22 -14.69
CA CYS A 624 -12.80 -11.03 -13.48
C CYS A 624 -13.30 -10.16 -12.34
N GLN A 625 -14.61 -9.96 -12.24
CA GLN A 625 -15.25 -9.20 -11.16
C GLN A 625 -15.31 -9.98 -9.84
N ASP A 626 -15.27 -11.32 -9.86
CA ASP A 626 -15.20 -12.16 -8.67
C ASP A 626 -13.77 -12.17 -8.10
N PRO A 627 -13.55 -11.76 -6.82
CA PRO A 627 -12.24 -11.80 -6.18
C PRO A 627 -11.57 -13.18 -6.20
N LYS A 628 -12.34 -14.27 -6.29
CA LYS A 628 -11.80 -15.64 -6.43
C LYS A 628 -11.03 -15.87 -7.74
N MET A 629 -11.22 -15.01 -8.74
CA MET A 629 -10.59 -15.06 -10.05
C MET A 629 -9.65 -13.87 -10.30
N TRP A 630 -9.39 -13.05 -9.29
CA TRP A 630 -8.43 -11.96 -9.39
C TRP A 630 -7.00 -12.51 -9.53
N THR A 631 -6.26 -11.91 -10.46
CA THR A 631 -4.83 -12.16 -10.61
C THR A 631 -4.06 -11.42 -9.52
N PHE A 632 -2.79 -11.80 -9.34
CA PHE A 632 -1.89 -11.21 -8.36
C PHE A 632 -1.78 -9.69 -8.53
N MET A 633 -1.73 -9.19 -9.77
CA MET A 633 -1.67 -7.74 -10.03
C MET A 633 -2.92 -6.99 -9.61
N VAL A 634 -4.10 -7.63 -9.62
CA VAL A 634 -5.33 -6.99 -9.14
C VAL A 634 -5.30 -6.81 -7.62
N PHE A 635 -4.90 -7.84 -6.86
CA PHE A 635 -4.70 -7.71 -5.41
C PHE A 635 -3.56 -6.77 -5.06
N LEU A 636 -2.50 -6.73 -5.86
CA LEU A 636 -1.42 -5.77 -5.68
C LEU A 636 -1.91 -4.33 -5.87
N TYR A 637 -2.84 -4.09 -6.80
CA TYR A 637 -3.47 -2.79 -6.96
C TYR A 637 -4.32 -2.42 -5.74
N GLU A 638 -5.12 -3.35 -5.21
CA GLU A 638 -5.87 -3.13 -3.97
C GLU A 638 -4.93 -2.78 -2.80
N PHE A 639 -3.83 -3.53 -2.65
CA PHE A 639 -2.78 -3.23 -1.67
C PHE A 639 -2.24 -1.80 -1.82
N GLN A 640 -2.03 -1.34 -3.06
CA GLN A 640 -1.57 0.03 -3.32
C GLN A 640 -2.58 1.10 -2.91
N GLN A 641 -3.87 0.81 -2.92
CA GLN A 641 -4.89 1.76 -2.49
C GLN A 641 -4.96 1.89 -0.95
N LEU A 642 -4.60 0.83 -0.24
CA LEU A 642 -4.75 0.73 1.22
C LEU A 642 -3.49 1.13 2.00
N HIS A 643 -2.32 1.06 1.38
CA HIS A 643 -1.04 1.22 2.06
C HIS A 643 -0.23 2.44 1.59
N THR A 644 0.73 2.83 2.42
CA THR A 644 1.65 3.95 2.20
C THR A 644 2.64 3.71 1.05
N VAL A 645 3.19 4.79 0.50
CA VAL A 645 4.18 4.75 -0.61
C VAL A 645 5.35 3.78 -0.36
N PRO A 646 6.00 3.73 0.82
CA PRO A 646 7.09 2.78 1.06
C PRO A 646 6.64 1.33 0.98
N MET A 647 5.45 1.02 1.50
CA MET A 647 4.85 -0.30 1.44
C MET A 647 4.53 -0.69 -0.02
N VAL A 648 4.05 0.27 -0.81
CA VAL A 648 3.86 0.11 -2.26
C VAL A 648 5.19 -0.17 -2.98
N MET A 649 6.26 0.54 -2.64
CA MET A 649 7.58 0.29 -3.25
C MET A 649 8.07 -1.12 -2.91
N ALA A 650 7.88 -1.58 -1.67
CA ALA A 650 8.19 -2.96 -1.28
C ALA A 650 7.34 -3.98 -2.07
N SER A 651 6.05 -3.70 -2.29
CA SER A 651 5.15 -4.60 -3.01
C SER A 651 5.51 -4.72 -4.49
N LEU A 652 5.93 -3.62 -5.13
CA LEU A 652 6.43 -3.62 -6.51
C LEU A 652 7.74 -4.40 -6.66
N VAL A 653 8.65 -4.31 -5.69
CA VAL A 653 9.88 -5.13 -5.66
C VAL A 653 9.54 -6.61 -5.60
N VAL A 654 8.61 -7.00 -4.71
CA VAL A 654 8.16 -8.39 -4.61
C VAL A 654 7.51 -8.85 -5.92
N ALA A 655 6.69 -8.00 -6.54
CA ALA A 655 6.05 -8.28 -7.82
C ALA A 655 7.04 -8.41 -8.99
N ALA A 656 8.23 -7.82 -8.90
CA ALA A 656 9.28 -7.96 -9.90
C ALA A 656 10.04 -9.29 -9.82
N ILE A 657 9.99 -10.00 -8.67
CA ILE A 657 10.75 -11.25 -8.46
C ILE A 657 10.39 -12.32 -9.50
N PRO A 658 9.10 -12.65 -9.75
CA PRO A 658 8.76 -13.67 -10.76
C PRO A 658 9.26 -13.32 -12.16
N THR A 659 9.14 -12.05 -12.56
CA THR A 659 9.64 -11.56 -13.86
C THR A 659 11.15 -11.72 -13.98
N LEU A 660 11.90 -11.36 -12.92
CA LEU A 660 13.35 -11.53 -12.90
C LEU A 660 13.76 -13.01 -13.01
N LEU A 661 13.07 -13.90 -12.28
CA LEU A 661 13.33 -15.33 -12.34
C LEU A 661 13.10 -15.88 -13.75
N VAL A 662 11.94 -15.58 -14.35
CA VAL A 662 11.61 -16.01 -15.71
C VAL A 662 12.65 -15.49 -16.72
N PHE A 663 13.06 -14.23 -16.60
CA PHE A 663 14.11 -13.66 -17.44
C PHE A 663 15.44 -14.43 -17.33
N ILE A 664 15.92 -14.70 -16.11
CA ILE A 664 17.17 -15.45 -15.86
C ILE A 664 17.10 -16.85 -16.50
N PHE A 665 15.96 -17.54 -16.39
CA PHE A 665 15.78 -18.86 -17.01
C PHE A 665 15.74 -18.79 -18.55
N CYS A 666 15.09 -17.77 -19.12
CA CYS A 666 14.97 -17.61 -20.58
C CYS A 666 16.28 -17.12 -21.24
N GLN A 667 17.08 -16.30 -20.55
CA GLN A 667 18.29 -15.67 -21.11
C GLN A 667 19.26 -16.68 -21.71
N ASN A 668 19.52 -17.80 -21.03
CA ASN A 668 20.44 -18.83 -21.52
C ASN A 668 19.97 -19.48 -22.83
N ILE A 669 18.66 -19.62 -23.04
CA ILE A 669 18.08 -20.20 -24.25
C ILE A 669 18.21 -19.22 -25.41
N ILE A 670 17.92 -17.95 -25.16
CA ILE A 670 17.99 -16.88 -26.17
C ILE A 670 19.44 -16.71 -26.66
N LEU A 671 20.42 -16.71 -25.75
CA LEU A 671 21.83 -16.53 -26.11
C LEU A 671 22.41 -17.67 -26.96
N ARG A 672 21.92 -18.91 -26.80
CA ARG A 672 22.38 -20.06 -27.61
C ARG A 672 21.90 -19.99 -29.06
N GLY A 673 20.76 -19.36 -29.33
CA GLY A 673 20.18 -19.24 -30.67
C GLY A 673 20.86 -18.28 -31.62
N ILE A 674 21.69 -17.37 -31.10
CA ILE A 674 22.38 -16.35 -31.89
C ILE A 674 23.55 -16.97 -32.67
N VAL A 675 23.94 -18.20 -32.36
CA VAL A 675 24.96 -18.97 -33.10
C VAL A 675 24.23 -19.97 -34.01
N ILE A 676 23.85 -19.53 -35.22
CA ILE A 676 23.39 -20.47 -36.24
C ILE A 676 24.59 -21.34 -36.62
N PRO A 677 24.51 -22.68 -36.49
CA PRO A 677 25.53 -23.56 -37.04
C PRO A 677 25.56 -23.33 -38.55
N THR A 678 26.66 -22.80 -39.06
CA THR A 678 26.92 -22.81 -40.49
C THR A 678 27.19 -24.27 -40.86
N PHE A 679 26.22 -24.90 -41.52
CA PHE A 679 26.45 -26.21 -42.13
C PHE A 679 27.57 -26.06 -43.16
N LYS A 680 28.54 -26.97 -43.11
CA LYS A 680 29.59 -27.10 -44.11
C LYS A 680 29.10 -27.95 -45.27
#